data_AF-A0A9D5RSF7-F1
#
_entry.id   AF-A0A9D5RSF7-F1
#
_cell.length_a   1.000
_cell.length_b   1.000
_cell.length_c   1.000
_cell.angle_alpha   90.00
_cell.angle_beta   90.00
_cell.angle_gamma   90.00
#
_symmetry.space_group_name_H-M   'P 1'
#
loop_
_entity.id
_entity.type
_entity.pdbx_description
1 polymer ?
#
loop_
_entity_poly.entity_id
_entity_poly.type
_entity_poly.pdbx_seq_one_letter_code
_entity_poly.pdbx_strand_id
1 'polypeptide(L)'
;MKNTMNIWIRVVSACVLLLASCAAPEQGESKENANQPSESSSVEAVDFPYDFVNPQSSEELMKMEFPETLDLRDYDLVTPVRLQNPFGTCWGFAAVSAAETSLLGSGLAQADGYDVNTLNLSEKHLAYFVAKELSDSESPQNGEGLHSKEGVSVSERMNIGGLPFMATSTFSSGIGPVLENKDEMFEYKGVNEWTEKRMIDGRFRDFSYSGDDDWSLPEDERFRQSYVLKESYILPSPAHTDTAEDTYEYNELGTRAIKAQLMNRRGVMIGFCADTSKPDQDESASKFISRNWAHYSYEVLPANHAVHIVGWDDHYSKDYFLAGHEPPEDGAWLVKNSWGSGECEFPDKGEGSWGIVNEEGVHTGYFWLSYYDQSLSMPEALEFDRVNTQEGYYLDEHDFMPASEVKSYSTEKEMKMANVFEAQLCERLEQVSCQTSAPQTKVTYEVYLLTDEYENPCDGLKVAEETAEYPYGGFHKITLPEPVLIQKGHYYSIVVTEITPEEKYVVNVPADRGSDEFNTWNVGIINERESWLYSEESWNDYANDDLGIRVKEEEDETEMAYDNFPIKGFSIVNEKNLSTRIDGTKNLIMYKDQGKTELKVRFTGDAGVYPDEDAKITWKLAEGGEKIIQLEPSDDGSYARITELDEGSTYIYVTVDGIGTSVVRIDCEKLGVTSIEIKEDADVSYTGEEIRPAVLVANVYAEEIEEGKDYVLIYENNVKCGIAKIRAEGIGAYHDATEEYFPIVPAQAEIKDVTSSSSKVKVTFTDQSESGITGYKARIREKGTKDWKTVKVEAGKTSAEFTKLKKGVTYEVQVCGYIDTSEAAEMYWNIEKEYSGKYSESRTVECR
;
A
#
# COMPACT_ATOMS: atom_id res chain seq x y z
N MET A 1 15.00 -48.29 -36.16
CA MET A 1 15.12 -48.36 -37.64
C MET A 1 14.72 -46.99 -38.18
N LYS A 2 15.69 -46.10 -38.39
CA LYS A 2 16.13 -45.62 -39.71
C LYS A 2 14.97 -45.17 -40.62
N ASN A 3 14.75 -43.85 -40.71
CA ASN A 3 14.94 -43.11 -41.97
C ASN A 3 14.93 -41.59 -41.77
N THR A 4 16.12 -41.02 -41.92
CA THR A 4 16.45 -39.66 -42.33
C THR A 4 16.04 -39.39 -43.78
N MET A 5 15.57 -38.18 -44.10
CA MET A 5 16.12 -37.42 -45.25
C MET A 5 15.81 -35.91 -45.18
N ASN A 6 16.89 -35.14 -45.20
CA ASN A 6 17.00 -33.68 -45.28
C ASN A 6 16.61 -33.13 -46.66
N ILE A 7 16.11 -31.88 -46.71
CA ILE A 7 16.43 -30.92 -47.77
C ILE A 7 16.77 -29.56 -47.13
N TRP A 8 17.96 -29.05 -47.50
CA TRP A 8 18.54 -27.76 -47.17
C TRP A 8 18.25 -26.75 -48.30
N ILE A 9 17.98 -25.46 -47.99
CA ILE A 9 18.47 -24.30 -48.76
C ILE A 9 18.88 -23.15 -47.80
N ARG A 10 20.08 -22.62 -48.12
CA ARG A 10 21.00 -21.63 -47.53
C ARG A 10 20.49 -20.21 -47.14
N VAL A 11 20.88 -19.79 -45.93
CA VAL A 11 21.80 -18.69 -45.51
C VAL A 11 22.08 -17.48 -46.45
N VAL A 12 21.87 -16.27 -45.90
CA VAL A 12 22.79 -15.08 -45.86
C VAL A 12 22.41 -14.28 -44.58
N SER A 13 23.11 -14.38 -43.44
CA SER A 13 24.30 -13.63 -42.96
C SER A 13 24.25 -12.10 -43.06
N ALA A 14 24.10 -11.42 -41.92
CA ALA A 14 24.99 -10.34 -41.47
C ALA A 14 24.78 -10.02 -39.98
N CYS A 15 25.69 -10.52 -39.14
CA CYS A 15 25.95 -9.98 -37.80
C CYS A 15 26.90 -8.78 -37.93
N VAL A 16 26.69 -7.72 -37.16
CA VAL A 16 27.76 -6.86 -36.65
C VAL A 16 27.52 -6.67 -35.15
N LEU A 17 28.41 -7.29 -34.37
CA LEU A 17 28.70 -6.95 -32.97
C LEU A 17 29.36 -5.56 -32.90
N LEU A 18 29.13 -4.81 -31.82
CA LEU A 18 30.18 -4.49 -30.83
C LEU A 18 29.66 -3.50 -29.75
N LEU A 19 29.80 -3.98 -28.50
CA LEU A 19 30.24 -3.30 -27.28
C LEU A 19 29.37 -2.28 -26.55
N ALA A 20 29.16 -2.64 -25.29
CA ALA A 20 28.75 -1.82 -24.17
C ALA A 20 29.71 -0.64 -23.89
N SER A 21 29.13 0.47 -23.46
CA SER A 21 29.74 1.36 -22.47
C SER A 21 28.64 1.94 -21.58
N CYS A 22 28.87 1.83 -20.29
CA CYS A 22 28.15 2.48 -19.19
C CYS A 22 27.96 4.00 -19.39
N ALA A 23 26.76 4.49 -19.10
CA ALA A 23 26.51 5.83 -18.56
C ALA A 23 25.12 5.85 -17.87
N ALA A 24 25.09 6.30 -16.61
CA ALA A 24 23.89 6.58 -15.83
C ALA A 24 23.17 7.86 -16.35
N PRO A 25 21.91 8.12 -15.96
CA PRO A 25 20.96 8.89 -16.74
C PRO A 25 21.01 10.40 -16.46
N GLU A 26 20.70 11.21 -17.47
CA GLU A 26 20.30 12.61 -17.30
C GLU A 26 18.78 12.74 -17.52
N GLN A 27 18.21 13.62 -16.70
CA GLN A 27 16.80 13.94 -16.52
C GLN A 27 16.10 14.45 -17.79
N GLY A 28 14.78 14.21 -17.83
CA GLY A 28 13.82 15.07 -18.52
C GLY A 28 13.14 14.43 -19.72
N GLU A 29 11.97 13.83 -19.48
CA GLU A 29 10.73 14.07 -20.23
C GLU A 29 9.61 13.26 -19.56
N SER A 30 8.56 13.96 -19.15
CA SER A 30 7.32 13.39 -18.61
C SER A 30 6.73 12.43 -19.64
N LYS A 31 6.69 11.14 -19.30
CA LYS A 31 5.97 10.14 -20.10
C LYS A 31 4.48 10.43 -19.96
N GLU A 32 3.83 10.73 -21.09
CA GLU A 32 2.38 10.70 -21.23
C GLU A 32 1.84 9.36 -20.69
N ASN A 33 0.75 9.46 -19.93
CA ASN A 33 0.00 8.36 -19.33
C ASN A 33 -0.20 7.21 -20.31
N ALA A 34 0.39 6.06 -19.98
CA ALA A 34 0.08 4.78 -20.61
C ALA A 34 -1.26 4.28 -20.05
N ASN A 35 -2.35 4.92 -20.47
CA ASN A 35 -3.69 4.34 -20.39
C ASN A 35 -4.20 4.13 -21.82
N GLN A 36 -3.50 3.27 -22.57
CA GLN A 36 -4.05 2.72 -23.80
C GLN A 36 -4.92 1.52 -23.43
N PRO A 37 -6.17 1.44 -23.94
CA PRO A 37 -7.03 0.31 -23.67
C PRO A 37 -6.35 -0.98 -24.18
N SER A 38 -6.38 -2.02 -23.35
CA SER A 38 -6.02 -3.36 -23.77
C SER A 38 -6.83 -3.73 -25.02
N GLU A 39 -6.17 -4.35 -26.01
CA GLU A 39 -6.81 -4.81 -27.24
C GLU A 39 -7.88 -5.86 -26.91
N SER A 40 -9.12 -5.42 -26.68
CA SER A 40 -10.29 -6.29 -26.73
C SER A 40 -10.71 -6.46 -28.19
N SER A 41 -11.07 -7.71 -28.53
CA SER A 41 -11.47 -8.14 -29.86
C SER A 41 -12.44 -7.17 -30.53
N SER A 42 -12.12 -6.76 -31.77
CA SER A 42 -12.92 -5.82 -32.57
C SER A 42 -14.39 -6.26 -32.71
N VAL A 43 -15.25 -5.70 -31.87
CA VAL A 43 -16.70 -5.67 -32.04
C VAL A 43 -17.00 -4.59 -33.08
N GLU A 44 -17.96 -4.82 -33.98
CA GLU A 44 -18.39 -3.79 -34.93
C GLU A 44 -18.83 -2.54 -34.15
N ALA A 45 -18.20 -1.39 -34.45
CA ALA A 45 -18.48 -0.14 -33.77
C ALA A 45 -19.95 0.26 -33.96
N VAL A 46 -20.61 0.65 -32.87
CA VAL A 46 -21.92 1.33 -32.93
C VAL A 46 -21.82 2.49 -33.92
N ASP A 47 -22.79 2.63 -34.83
CA ASP A 47 -22.85 3.72 -35.82
C ASP A 47 -23.19 5.05 -35.13
N PHE A 48 -22.24 5.56 -34.34
CA PHE A 48 -22.33 6.80 -33.60
C PHE A 48 -21.51 7.88 -34.35
N PRO A 49 -22.14 8.95 -34.84
CA PRO A 49 -21.55 9.85 -35.83
C PRO A 49 -20.54 10.84 -35.22
N TYR A 50 -20.27 10.76 -33.92
CA TYR A 50 -19.41 11.67 -33.19
C TYR A 50 -18.14 10.98 -32.71
N ASP A 51 -16.99 11.54 -33.10
CA ASP A 51 -15.67 11.18 -32.56
C ASP A 51 -15.37 12.08 -31.36
N PHE A 52 -15.67 11.59 -30.15
CA PHE A 52 -15.57 12.35 -28.90
C PHE A 52 -14.40 11.86 -28.05
N VAL A 53 -13.60 12.80 -27.56
CA VAL A 53 -12.47 12.53 -26.67
C VAL A 53 -12.81 13.01 -25.27
N ASN A 54 -12.59 12.17 -24.26
CA ASN A 54 -12.87 12.53 -22.87
C ASN A 54 -12.04 13.74 -22.41
N PRO A 55 -12.67 14.77 -21.83
CA PRO A 55 -11.95 15.88 -21.24
C PRO A 55 -11.15 15.40 -20.02
N GLN A 56 -9.93 15.89 -19.87
CA GLN A 56 -9.06 15.57 -18.74
C GLN A 56 -9.16 16.61 -17.62
N SER A 57 -9.83 17.74 -17.86
CA SER A 57 -10.04 18.80 -16.87
C SER A 57 -11.35 19.55 -17.09
N SER A 58 -11.80 20.26 -16.05
CA SER A 58 -12.93 21.19 -16.14
C SER A 58 -12.69 22.31 -17.18
N GLU A 59 -11.45 22.78 -17.33
CA GLU A 59 -11.07 23.79 -18.32
C GLU A 59 -11.15 23.30 -19.76
N GLU A 60 -10.80 22.03 -20.01
CA GLU A 60 -10.98 21.40 -21.32
C GLU A 60 -12.45 21.19 -21.62
N LEU A 61 -13.21 20.67 -20.66
CA LEU A 61 -14.65 20.46 -20.78
C LEU A 61 -15.39 21.76 -21.14
N MET A 62 -15.01 22.89 -20.54
CA MET A 62 -15.60 24.20 -20.85
C MET A 62 -15.35 24.69 -22.28
N LYS A 63 -14.31 24.17 -22.97
CA LYS A 63 -13.96 24.54 -24.36
C LYS A 63 -14.51 23.56 -25.41
N MET A 64 -15.10 22.45 -24.99
CA MET A 64 -15.66 21.46 -25.92
C MET A 64 -16.89 22.01 -26.66
N GLU A 65 -17.17 21.47 -27.84
CA GLU A 65 -18.40 21.79 -28.58
C GLU A 65 -19.25 20.54 -28.63
N PHE A 66 -20.54 20.69 -28.29
CA PHE A 66 -21.53 19.60 -28.31
C PHE A 66 -22.51 19.84 -29.45
N PRO A 67 -23.12 18.78 -30.04
CA PRO A 67 -24.26 18.98 -30.91
C PRO A 67 -25.41 19.66 -30.14
N GLU A 68 -26.21 20.47 -30.84
CA GLU A 68 -27.35 21.16 -30.23
C GLU A 68 -28.42 20.19 -29.72
N THR A 69 -28.48 18.98 -30.30
CA THR A 69 -29.41 17.92 -29.92
C THR A 69 -28.73 16.56 -29.93
N LEU A 70 -29.11 15.67 -29.02
CA LEU A 70 -28.75 14.25 -29.05
C LEU A 70 -29.95 13.43 -28.56
N ASP A 71 -30.22 12.32 -29.22
CA ASP A 71 -31.14 11.29 -28.74
C ASP A 71 -30.47 9.93 -28.89
N LEU A 72 -30.11 9.29 -27.77
CA LEU A 72 -29.43 7.99 -27.80
C LEU A 72 -30.32 6.86 -28.34
N ARG A 73 -31.65 7.06 -28.41
CA ARG A 73 -32.58 6.08 -29.00
C ARG A 73 -32.38 5.95 -30.51
N ASP A 74 -31.98 7.02 -31.19
CA ASP A 74 -31.71 7.01 -32.64
C ASP A 74 -30.51 6.15 -33.01
N TYR A 75 -29.71 5.71 -32.02
CA TYR A 75 -28.49 4.93 -32.18
C TYR A 75 -28.57 3.52 -31.55
N ASP A 76 -29.78 3.05 -31.20
CA ASP A 76 -30.01 1.75 -30.55
C ASP A 76 -29.24 1.56 -29.23
N LEU A 77 -29.07 2.66 -28.46
CA LEU A 77 -28.32 2.65 -27.20
C LEU A 77 -29.22 2.65 -25.94
N VAL A 78 -30.54 2.70 -26.09
CA VAL A 78 -31.46 2.88 -24.95
C VAL A 78 -32.51 1.78 -24.96
N THR A 79 -32.44 0.89 -23.96
CA THR A 79 -33.40 -0.22 -23.78
C THR A 79 -34.83 0.30 -23.50
N PRO A 80 -35.87 -0.54 -23.65
CA PRO A 80 -37.26 -0.17 -23.34
C PRO A 80 -37.48 0.34 -21.90
N VAL A 81 -38.52 1.16 -21.72
CA VAL A 81 -38.98 1.62 -20.40
C VAL A 81 -39.51 0.44 -19.58
N ARG A 82 -39.10 0.38 -18.30
CA ARG A 82 -39.53 -0.61 -17.30
C ARG A 82 -40.48 0.00 -16.26
N LEU A 83 -41.03 -0.86 -15.40
CA LEU A 83 -41.93 -0.47 -14.32
C LEU A 83 -41.37 -0.81 -12.93
N GLN A 84 -41.06 0.22 -12.12
CA GLN A 84 -40.53 0.05 -10.75
C GLN A 84 -41.55 -0.47 -9.73
N ASN A 85 -42.85 -0.31 -10.00
CA ASN A 85 -43.89 -0.72 -9.08
C ASN A 85 -43.73 -2.22 -8.76
N PRO A 86 -43.84 -2.60 -7.48
CA PRO A 86 -44.56 -1.87 -6.43
C PRO A 86 -43.68 -1.00 -5.50
N PHE A 87 -42.38 -0.90 -5.76
CA PHE A 87 -41.42 -0.35 -4.78
C PHE A 87 -40.86 1.04 -5.13
N GLY A 88 -40.34 1.72 -4.11
CA GLY A 88 -39.53 2.94 -4.20
C GLY A 88 -38.13 2.75 -4.78
N THR A 89 -37.96 1.88 -5.77
CA THR A 89 -36.65 1.44 -6.32
C THR A 89 -36.18 2.28 -7.53
N CYS A 90 -36.72 3.48 -7.72
CA CYS A 90 -36.40 4.35 -8.87
C CYS A 90 -34.89 4.55 -9.10
N TRP A 91 -34.11 4.67 -8.02
CA TRP A 91 -32.66 4.78 -8.04
C TRP A 91 -31.99 3.56 -8.70
N GLY A 92 -32.47 2.35 -8.40
CA GLY A 92 -31.99 1.11 -9.00
C GLY A 92 -32.34 1.02 -10.48
N PHE A 93 -33.57 1.39 -10.87
CA PHE A 93 -33.98 1.45 -12.28
C PHE A 93 -33.20 2.49 -13.07
N ALA A 94 -32.92 3.65 -12.50
CA ALA A 94 -32.11 4.68 -13.14
C ALA A 94 -30.67 4.18 -13.37
N ALA A 95 -30.06 3.57 -12.34
CA ALA A 95 -28.71 3.02 -12.40
C ALA A 95 -28.59 1.87 -13.40
N VAL A 96 -29.52 0.92 -13.36
CA VAL A 96 -29.56 -0.24 -14.25
C VAL A 96 -29.77 0.19 -15.70
N SER A 97 -30.73 1.08 -15.94
CA SER A 97 -30.99 1.65 -17.28
C SER A 97 -29.78 2.42 -17.83
N ALA A 98 -29.05 3.16 -16.97
CA ALA A 98 -27.82 3.83 -17.35
C ALA A 98 -26.68 2.84 -17.65
N ALA A 99 -26.57 1.76 -16.85
CA ALA A 99 -25.62 0.68 -17.07
C ALA A 99 -25.85 -0.04 -18.40
N GLU A 100 -27.11 -0.32 -18.75
CA GLU A 100 -27.48 -0.90 -20.04
C GLU A 100 -27.03 -0.04 -21.22
N THR A 101 -27.24 1.28 -21.16
CA THR A 101 -26.71 2.22 -22.17
C THR A 101 -25.20 2.14 -22.26
N SER A 102 -24.49 2.16 -21.14
CA SER A 102 -23.01 2.08 -21.14
C SER A 102 -22.50 0.75 -21.71
N LEU A 103 -23.20 -0.37 -21.47
CA LEU A 103 -22.86 -1.69 -22.02
C LEU A 103 -23.11 -1.77 -23.53
N LEU A 104 -24.21 -1.19 -24.02
CA LEU A 104 -24.48 -1.06 -25.45
C LEU A 104 -23.49 -0.10 -26.12
N GLY A 105 -23.16 1.01 -25.45
CA GLY A 105 -22.27 2.05 -25.95
C GLY A 105 -20.81 1.64 -26.03
N SER A 106 -20.37 0.72 -25.16
CA SER A 106 -19.04 0.11 -25.21
C SER A 106 -18.93 -1.05 -26.21
N GLY A 107 -20.05 -1.60 -26.68
CA GLY A 107 -20.09 -2.80 -27.53
C GLY A 107 -20.03 -4.12 -26.74
N LEU A 108 -19.96 -4.07 -25.41
CA LEU A 108 -19.83 -5.26 -24.57
C LEU A 108 -21.08 -6.14 -24.65
N ALA A 109 -22.27 -5.54 -24.59
CA ALA A 109 -23.54 -6.27 -24.69
C ALA A 109 -23.66 -7.00 -26.03
N GLN A 110 -23.30 -6.34 -27.13
CA GLN A 110 -23.38 -6.87 -28.50
C GLN A 110 -22.43 -8.04 -28.71
N ALA A 111 -21.22 -7.97 -28.16
CA ALA A 111 -20.29 -9.09 -28.22
C ALA A 111 -20.76 -10.30 -27.38
N ASP A 112 -21.69 -10.12 -26.45
CA ASP A 112 -22.36 -11.22 -25.72
C ASP A 112 -23.70 -11.64 -26.37
N GLY A 113 -24.02 -11.07 -27.53
CA GLY A 113 -25.21 -11.42 -28.31
C GLY A 113 -26.48 -10.70 -27.89
N TYR A 114 -26.37 -9.61 -27.12
CA TYR A 114 -27.49 -8.77 -26.73
C TYR A 114 -27.58 -7.51 -27.61
N ASP A 115 -28.80 -7.05 -27.84
CA ASP A 115 -29.13 -5.79 -28.49
C ASP A 115 -30.05 -4.96 -27.57
N VAL A 116 -30.46 -3.78 -28.05
CA VAL A 116 -31.33 -2.86 -27.31
C VAL A 116 -32.66 -3.48 -26.83
N ASN A 117 -33.16 -4.52 -27.49
CA ASN A 117 -34.43 -5.17 -27.14
C ASN A 117 -34.25 -6.41 -26.25
N THR A 118 -33.03 -6.95 -26.18
CA THR A 118 -32.73 -8.22 -25.51
C THR A 118 -31.79 -8.09 -24.32
N LEU A 119 -31.04 -6.98 -24.21
CA LEU A 119 -30.35 -6.63 -22.99
C LEU A 119 -31.39 -6.26 -21.92
N ASN A 120 -31.35 -6.96 -20.80
CA ASN A 120 -32.21 -6.72 -19.66
C ASN A 120 -31.46 -7.09 -18.39
N LEU A 121 -31.00 -6.10 -17.64
CA LEU A 121 -30.33 -6.27 -16.35
C LEU A 121 -31.35 -6.24 -15.20
N SER A 122 -31.06 -6.91 -14.10
CA SER A 122 -32.00 -7.09 -12.99
C SER A 122 -31.93 -5.98 -11.96
N GLU A 123 -32.96 -5.14 -11.87
CA GLU A 123 -33.15 -4.21 -10.75
C GLU A 123 -33.47 -4.94 -9.45
N LYS A 124 -34.10 -6.13 -9.52
CA LYS A 124 -34.43 -6.93 -8.33
C LYS A 124 -33.17 -7.35 -7.60
N HIS A 125 -32.14 -7.82 -8.32
CA HIS A 125 -30.87 -8.23 -7.72
C HIS A 125 -30.21 -7.08 -6.97
N LEU A 126 -30.06 -5.92 -7.62
CA LEU A 126 -29.51 -4.71 -7.02
C LEU A 126 -30.32 -4.27 -5.79
N ALA A 127 -31.63 -4.06 -5.94
CA ALA A 127 -32.48 -3.55 -4.88
C ALA A 127 -32.57 -4.53 -3.69
N TYR A 128 -32.58 -5.84 -3.94
CA TYR A 128 -32.66 -6.86 -2.89
C TYR A 128 -31.41 -6.88 -2.01
N PHE A 129 -30.21 -6.89 -2.62
CA PHE A 129 -28.96 -6.99 -1.87
C PHE A 129 -28.55 -5.68 -1.20
N VAL A 130 -29.03 -4.54 -1.70
CA VAL A 130 -28.99 -3.27 -0.94
C VAL A 130 -29.90 -3.32 0.30
N ALA A 131 -31.08 -3.93 0.17
CA ALA A 131 -32.07 -4.02 1.24
C ALA A 131 -31.79 -5.15 2.26
N LYS A 132 -30.63 -5.82 2.20
CA LYS A 132 -30.34 -7.00 3.00
C LYS A 132 -28.87 -7.06 3.45
N GLU A 133 -28.69 -7.23 4.75
CA GLU A 133 -27.41 -7.49 5.39
C GLU A 133 -26.68 -8.72 4.82
N LEU A 134 -25.35 -8.69 4.79
CA LEU A 134 -24.50 -9.82 4.43
C LEU A 134 -24.72 -10.97 5.42
N SER A 135 -25.11 -12.13 4.92
CA SER A 135 -25.39 -13.32 5.72
C SER A 135 -24.42 -14.45 5.37
N ASP A 136 -23.14 -14.28 5.69
CA ASP A 136 -22.09 -15.28 5.50
C ASP A 136 -21.33 -15.52 6.80
N SER A 137 -21.62 -16.62 7.50
CA SER A 137 -21.02 -16.92 8.80
C SER A 137 -19.51 -17.16 8.79
N GLU A 138 -18.92 -17.37 7.62
CA GLU A 138 -17.47 -17.55 7.47
C GLU A 138 -16.76 -16.22 7.16
N SER A 139 -17.50 -15.17 6.80
CA SER A 139 -16.96 -13.84 6.57
C SER A 139 -16.75 -13.07 7.89
N PRO A 140 -15.61 -12.39 8.10
CA PRO A 140 -15.43 -11.48 9.23
C PRO A 140 -16.39 -10.27 9.18
N GLN A 141 -17.04 -10.06 8.04
CA GLN A 141 -17.97 -8.97 7.72
C GLN A 141 -19.43 -9.46 7.82
N ASN A 142 -19.66 -10.64 8.39
CA ASN A 142 -20.99 -11.18 8.59
C ASN A 142 -21.90 -10.20 9.38
N GLY A 143 -23.04 -9.87 8.79
CA GLY A 143 -24.03 -8.95 9.36
C GLY A 143 -23.82 -7.49 8.96
N GLU A 144 -22.92 -7.19 8.02
CA GLU A 144 -22.77 -5.85 7.48
C GLU A 144 -23.92 -5.46 6.53
N GLY A 145 -24.31 -4.18 6.48
CA GLY A 145 -25.41 -3.67 5.65
C GLY A 145 -26.69 -3.33 6.42
N LEU A 146 -27.84 -3.37 5.73
CA LEU A 146 -29.11 -2.87 6.23
C LEU A 146 -29.86 -3.88 7.12
N HIS A 147 -30.11 -3.49 8.37
CA HIS A 147 -30.91 -4.23 9.35
C HIS A 147 -32.29 -3.60 9.58
N SER A 148 -33.18 -4.36 10.20
CA SER A 148 -34.51 -3.88 10.57
C SER A 148 -35.06 -4.53 11.84
N LYS A 149 -36.06 -3.91 12.47
CA LYS A 149 -36.78 -4.51 13.60
C LYS A 149 -37.55 -5.76 13.15
N GLU A 150 -37.79 -6.68 14.09
CA GLU A 150 -38.57 -7.90 13.84
C GLU A 150 -39.94 -7.57 13.24
N GLY A 151 -40.29 -8.24 12.14
CA GLY A 151 -41.56 -8.09 11.45
C GLY A 151 -41.53 -7.17 10.23
N VAL A 152 -40.44 -6.42 9.99
CA VAL A 152 -40.23 -5.70 8.73
C VAL A 152 -39.72 -6.70 7.67
N SER A 153 -40.47 -6.85 6.59
CA SER A 153 -40.11 -7.71 5.47
C SER A 153 -39.05 -7.07 4.57
N VAL A 154 -38.33 -7.89 3.78
CA VAL A 154 -37.40 -7.36 2.77
C VAL A 154 -38.11 -6.53 1.70
N SER A 155 -39.36 -6.85 1.36
CA SER A 155 -40.20 -6.06 0.45
C SER A 155 -40.47 -4.65 1.00
N GLU A 156 -40.71 -4.52 2.31
CA GLU A 156 -40.83 -3.21 2.97
C GLU A 156 -39.50 -2.45 2.94
N ARG A 157 -38.37 -3.14 3.15
CA ARG A 157 -37.02 -2.54 3.05
C ARG A 157 -36.68 -2.05 1.64
N MET A 158 -37.02 -2.81 0.61
CA MET A 158 -36.85 -2.39 -0.79
C MET A 158 -37.67 -1.15 -1.14
N ASN A 159 -38.73 -0.86 -0.38
CA ASN A 159 -39.61 0.28 -0.60
C ASN A 159 -39.13 1.59 0.06
N ILE A 160 -38.05 1.57 0.84
CA ILE A 160 -37.55 2.73 1.61
C ILE A 160 -37.13 3.89 0.70
N GLY A 161 -36.70 3.58 -0.53
CA GLY A 161 -36.00 4.52 -1.39
C GLY A 161 -34.50 4.27 -1.38
N GLY A 162 -33.76 5.10 -2.08
CA GLY A 162 -32.30 5.00 -2.17
C GLY A 162 -31.74 6.08 -3.05
N LEU A 163 -30.41 6.12 -3.15
CA LEU A 163 -29.68 7.12 -3.92
C LEU A 163 -28.94 6.45 -5.09
N PRO A 164 -28.71 7.17 -6.20
CA PRO A 164 -27.91 6.68 -7.32
C PRO A 164 -26.60 6.02 -6.91
N PHE A 165 -25.88 6.64 -5.97
CA PHE A 165 -24.58 6.18 -5.47
C PHE A 165 -24.58 4.78 -4.86
N MET A 166 -25.71 4.32 -4.29
CA MET A 166 -25.82 2.98 -3.71
C MET A 166 -25.57 1.89 -4.76
N ALA A 167 -25.90 2.15 -6.03
CA ALA A 167 -25.59 1.25 -7.13
C ALA A 167 -24.08 1.14 -7.36
N THR A 168 -23.34 2.25 -7.31
CA THR A 168 -21.88 2.25 -7.41
C THR A 168 -21.24 1.44 -6.28
N SER A 169 -21.61 1.72 -5.02
CA SER A 169 -21.11 0.99 -3.86
C SER A 169 -21.37 -0.52 -4.03
N THR A 170 -22.60 -0.90 -4.37
CA THR A 170 -23.00 -2.32 -4.54
C THR A 170 -22.27 -3.00 -5.70
N PHE A 171 -22.22 -2.40 -6.89
CA PHE A 171 -21.53 -2.99 -8.03
C PHE A 171 -20.01 -3.06 -7.83
N SER A 172 -19.42 -2.14 -7.07
CA SER A 172 -17.99 -2.16 -6.73
C SER A 172 -17.60 -3.33 -5.82
N SER A 173 -18.53 -3.81 -4.99
CA SER A 173 -18.37 -5.00 -4.12
C SER A 173 -18.68 -6.33 -4.83
N GLY A 174 -18.64 -6.34 -6.17
CA GLY A 174 -18.90 -7.55 -6.94
C GLY A 174 -20.37 -8.02 -6.92
N ILE A 175 -21.31 -7.19 -6.46
CA ILE A 175 -22.73 -7.55 -6.34
C ILE A 175 -23.47 -7.07 -7.59
N GLY A 176 -23.51 -7.92 -8.61
CA GLY A 176 -24.13 -7.59 -9.90
C GLY A 176 -23.30 -6.65 -10.79
N PRO A 177 -23.93 -6.10 -11.85
CA PRO A 177 -25.29 -6.41 -12.30
C PRO A 177 -25.41 -7.81 -12.90
N VAL A 178 -26.60 -8.40 -12.82
CA VAL A 178 -26.96 -9.67 -13.46
C VAL A 178 -27.99 -9.47 -14.56
N LEU A 179 -27.99 -10.34 -15.56
CA LEU A 179 -29.03 -10.38 -16.59
C LEU A 179 -30.33 -10.93 -16.01
N GLU A 180 -31.40 -10.14 -16.08
CA GLU A 180 -32.74 -10.49 -15.63
C GLU A 180 -33.31 -11.66 -16.44
N ASN A 181 -33.12 -11.64 -17.76
CA ASN A 181 -33.65 -12.66 -18.67
C ASN A 181 -32.87 -13.98 -18.68
N LYS A 182 -31.84 -14.12 -17.84
CA LYS A 182 -31.01 -15.33 -17.76
C LYS A 182 -31.57 -16.36 -16.80
N ASP A 183 -32.28 -15.92 -15.76
CA ASP A 183 -32.88 -16.78 -14.73
C ASP A 183 -34.15 -16.13 -14.18
N GLU A 184 -35.25 -16.90 -14.11
CA GLU A 184 -36.55 -16.42 -13.65
C GLU A 184 -36.51 -15.82 -12.24
N MET A 185 -35.53 -16.20 -11.41
CA MET A 185 -35.38 -15.63 -10.07
C MET A 185 -35.01 -14.14 -10.07
N PHE A 186 -34.30 -13.69 -11.10
CA PHE A 186 -33.85 -12.30 -11.25
C PHE A 186 -34.91 -11.41 -11.89
N GLU A 187 -35.96 -11.99 -12.47
CA GLU A 187 -37.12 -11.23 -12.95
C GLU A 187 -37.67 -10.34 -11.85
N TYR A 188 -38.06 -9.12 -12.20
CA TYR A 188 -38.65 -8.13 -11.30
C TYR A 188 -40.08 -8.51 -10.92
N LYS A 189 -40.19 -9.65 -10.21
CA LYS A 189 -41.42 -10.27 -9.73
C LYS A 189 -41.16 -11.02 -8.42
N GLY A 190 -42.24 -11.17 -7.65
CA GLY A 190 -42.26 -12.07 -6.50
C GLY A 190 -42.33 -13.55 -6.93
N VAL A 191 -41.89 -14.44 -6.05
CA VAL A 191 -41.79 -15.90 -6.27
C VAL A 191 -43.13 -16.52 -6.60
N ASN A 192 -44.24 -16.01 -6.05
CA ASN A 192 -45.58 -16.55 -6.32
C ASN A 192 -46.29 -15.86 -7.48
N GLU A 193 -45.65 -14.87 -8.11
CA GLU A 193 -46.18 -14.06 -9.21
C GLU A 193 -47.53 -13.41 -8.89
N TRP A 194 -47.72 -13.01 -7.63
CA TRP A 194 -48.93 -12.28 -7.25
C TRP A 194 -48.94 -10.92 -7.93
N THR A 195 -50.10 -10.52 -8.45
CA THR A 195 -50.26 -9.28 -9.22
C THR A 195 -51.23 -8.32 -8.54
N GLU A 196 -50.90 -7.04 -8.51
CA GLU A 196 -51.89 -5.99 -8.22
C GLU A 196 -52.75 -5.75 -9.48
N LYS A 197 -54.08 -5.77 -9.32
CA LYS A 197 -55.01 -5.44 -10.41
C LYS A 197 -55.61 -4.06 -10.20
N ARG A 198 -55.56 -3.21 -11.22
CA ARG A 198 -56.20 -1.88 -11.21
C ARG A 198 -57.24 -1.73 -12.32
N MET A 199 -58.16 -0.81 -12.11
CA MET A 199 -59.09 -0.38 -13.15
C MET A 199 -58.36 0.54 -14.13
N ILE A 200 -58.00 0.01 -15.29
CA ILE A 200 -57.32 0.72 -16.38
C ILE A 200 -58.25 0.68 -17.59
N ASP A 201 -58.58 1.84 -18.15
CA ASP A 201 -59.54 2.01 -19.26
C ASP A 201 -60.90 1.33 -19.04
N GLY A 202 -61.41 1.38 -17.81
CA GLY A 202 -62.72 0.79 -17.47
C GLY A 202 -62.73 -0.73 -17.36
N ARG A 203 -61.56 -1.40 -17.30
CA ARG A 203 -61.44 -2.85 -17.05
C ARG A 203 -60.39 -3.13 -15.98
N PHE A 204 -60.61 -4.15 -15.16
CA PHE A 204 -59.55 -4.66 -14.29
C PHE A 204 -58.47 -5.34 -15.14
N ARG A 205 -57.23 -4.87 -14.99
CA ARG A 205 -56.04 -5.44 -15.64
C ARG A 205 -54.94 -5.63 -14.61
N ASP A 206 -54.02 -6.54 -14.90
CA ASP A 206 -52.77 -6.65 -14.15
C ASP A 206 -51.97 -5.36 -14.36
N PHE A 207 -51.56 -4.77 -13.24
CA PHE A 207 -50.91 -3.46 -13.21
C PHE A 207 -49.42 -3.59 -12.90
N SER A 208 -49.09 -4.34 -11.86
CA SER A 208 -47.71 -4.68 -11.47
C SER A 208 -47.72 -6.02 -10.72
N TYR A 209 -46.54 -6.57 -10.46
CA TYR A 209 -46.41 -7.58 -9.41
C TYR A 209 -46.68 -6.96 -8.03
N SER A 210 -47.12 -7.79 -7.09
CA SER A 210 -47.56 -7.40 -5.76
C SER A 210 -46.39 -7.27 -4.81
N GLY A 211 -46.34 -6.17 -4.04
CA GLY A 211 -45.34 -5.99 -2.97
C GLY A 211 -45.53 -6.95 -1.80
N ASP A 212 -46.73 -7.53 -1.66
CA ASP A 212 -47.07 -8.51 -0.62
C ASP A 212 -46.55 -9.93 -0.94
N ASP A 213 -45.95 -10.13 -2.11
CA ASP A 213 -45.32 -11.39 -2.50
C ASP A 213 -43.95 -11.57 -1.82
N ASP A 214 -43.37 -12.76 -1.94
CA ASP A 214 -42.01 -13.06 -1.52
C ASP A 214 -41.03 -12.63 -2.63
N TRP A 215 -40.23 -11.59 -2.37
CA TRP A 215 -39.24 -11.07 -3.31
C TRP A 215 -37.82 -11.57 -3.00
N SER A 216 -37.67 -12.57 -2.13
CA SER A 216 -36.36 -13.02 -1.67
C SER A 216 -35.49 -13.63 -2.78
N LEU A 217 -34.18 -13.38 -2.66
CA LEU A 217 -33.14 -14.07 -3.42
C LEU A 217 -32.28 -14.93 -2.47
N PRO A 218 -31.80 -16.10 -2.93
CA PRO A 218 -30.81 -16.87 -2.19
C PRO A 218 -29.52 -16.06 -1.95
N GLU A 219 -28.89 -16.26 -0.79
CA GLU A 219 -27.68 -15.52 -0.42
C GLU A 219 -26.47 -15.86 -1.30
N ASP A 220 -26.40 -17.09 -1.82
CA ASP A 220 -25.37 -17.56 -2.75
C ASP A 220 -25.44 -16.88 -4.14
N GLU A 221 -26.48 -16.08 -4.39
CA GLU A 221 -26.62 -15.26 -5.60
C GLU A 221 -26.12 -13.81 -5.42
N ARG A 222 -25.68 -13.42 -4.21
CA ARG A 222 -25.21 -12.04 -3.91
C ARG A 222 -24.11 -11.58 -4.86
N PHE A 223 -23.02 -12.33 -4.92
CA PHE A 223 -21.84 -11.99 -5.71
C PHE A 223 -21.93 -12.47 -7.18
N ARG A 224 -23.14 -12.77 -7.66
CA ARG A 224 -23.32 -13.13 -9.06
C ARG A 224 -23.21 -11.89 -9.94
N GLN A 225 -22.47 -12.01 -11.03
CA GLN A 225 -22.23 -10.92 -11.97
C GLN A 225 -22.36 -11.39 -13.42
N SER A 226 -22.88 -10.53 -14.26
CA SER A 226 -22.78 -10.64 -15.73
C SER A 226 -21.77 -9.65 -16.31
N TYR A 227 -21.58 -8.52 -15.63
CA TYR A 227 -20.59 -7.50 -15.93
C TYR A 227 -19.97 -7.00 -14.61
N VAL A 228 -18.78 -6.43 -14.68
CA VAL A 228 -18.03 -5.92 -13.52
C VAL A 228 -17.92 -4.42 -13.62
N LEU A 229 -18.18 -3.69 -12.53
CA LEU A 229 -17.94 -2.24 -12.52
C LEU A 229 -16.45 -1.97 -12.76
N LYS A 230 -16.18 -1.10 -13.74
CA LYS A 230 -14.83 -0.68 -14.08
C LYS A 230 -14.52 0.69 -13.49
N GLU A 231 -15.48 1.60 -13.61
CA GLU A 231 -15.31 3.02 -13.31
C GLU A 231 -16.67 3.63 -13.01
N SER A 232 -16.75 4.53 -12.05
CA SER A 232 -17.91 5.40 -11.83
C SER A 232 -17.49 6.86 -11.93
N TYR A 233 -18.42 7.72 -12.36
CA TYR A 233 -18.17 9.14 -12.57
C TYR A 233 -19.22 9.95 -11.83
N ILE A 234 -18.92 10.37 -10.60
CA ILE A 234 -19.72 11.34 -9.84
C ILE A 234 -19.52 12.71 -10.48
N LEU A 235 -20.57 13.20 -11.14
CA LEU A 235 -20.52 14.43 -11.93
C LEU A 235 -20.93 15.63 -11.08
N PRO A 236 -20.45 16.85 -11.42
CA PRO A 236 -21.02 18.06 -10.85
C PRO A 236 -22.52 18.15 -11.18
N SER A 237 -23.35 18.51 -10.20
CA SER A 237 -24.78 18.75 -10.43
C SER A 237 -24.99 20.01 -11.27
N PRO A 238 -25.91 20.02 -12.26
CA PRO A 238 -26.39 21.24 -12.91
C PRO A 238 -27.07 22.23 -11.95
N ALA A 239 -27.53 21.76 -10.79
CA ALA A 239 -28.11 22.59 -9.75
C ALA A 239 -27.21 22.62 -8.51
N HIS A 240 -26.64 23.78 -8.19
CA HIS A 240 -26.01 24.01 -6.91
C HIS A 240 -27.04 24.60 -5.95
N THR A 241 -27.52 23.79 -5.01
CA THR A 241 -28.58 24.19 -4.10
C THR A 241 -28.20 24.05 -2.64
N ASP A 242 -28.60 25.02 -1.84
CA ASP A 242 -28.67 24.92 -0.40
C ASP A 242 -30.13 24.92 0.02
N THR A 243 -30.63 23.76 0.45
CA THR A 243 -32.03 23.60 0.89
C THR A 243 -32.33 24.27 2.23
N ALA A 244 -31.31 24.55 3.06
CA ALA A 244 -31.48 25.26 4.33
C ALA A 244 -31.59 26.77 4.13
N GLU A 245 -30.83 27.31 3.17
CA GLU A 245 -30.81 28.74 2.84
C GLU A 245 -31.73 29.10 1.65
N ASP A 246 -32.42 28.11 1.06
CA ASP A 246 -33.32 28.26 -0.10
C ASP A 246 -32.63 28.97 -1.27
N THR A 247 -31.40 28.54 -1.59
CA THR A 247 -30.59 29.13 -2.66
C THR A 247 -30.36 28.15 -3.81
N TYR A 248 -30.30 28.70 -5.02
CA TYR A 248 -30.05 27.97 -6.26
C TYR A 248 -29.10 28.76 -7.17
N GLU A 249 -28.11 28.06 -7.73
CA GLU A 249 -27.26 28.53 -8.81
C GLU A 249 -27.17 27.46 -9.91
N TYR A 250 -27.41 27.86 -11.15
CA TYR A 250 -27.20 27.00 -12.32
C TYR A 250 -25.71 26.77 -12.54
N ASN A 251 -25.32 25.52 -12.63
CA ASN A 251 -23.94 25.10 -12.85
C ASN A 251 -23.76 24.53 -14.26
N GLU A 252 -23.27 25.36 -15.17
CA GLU A 252 -23.00 24.96 -16.56
C GLU A 252 -22.02 23.78 -16.64
N LEU A 253 -21.04 23.69 -15.73
CA LEU A 253 -20.08 22.58 -15.72
C LEU A 253 -20.80 21.23 -15.55
N GLY A 254 -21.86 21.18 -14.74
CA GLY A 254 -22.68 19.98 -14.54
C GLY A 254 -23.37 19.55 -15.82
N THR A 255 -24.07 20.49 -16.48
CA THR A 255 -24.71 20.23 -17.79
C THR A 255 -23.70 19.71 -18.81
N ARG A 256 -22.54 20.33 -18.90
CA ARG A 256 -21.49 19.93 -19.85
C ARG A 256 -20.89 18.57 -19.51
N ALA A 257 -20.71 18.26 -18.23
CA ALA A 257 -20.20 16.96 -17.78
C ALA A 257 -21.17 15.83 -18.14
N ILE A 258 -22.48 16.03 -17.96
CA ILE A 258 -23.51 15.08 -18.38
C ILE A 258 -23.46 14.87 -19.89
N LYS A 259 -23.43 15.96 -20.70
CA LYS A 259 -23.28 15.85 -22.16
C LYS A 259 -22.04 15.07 -22.56
N ALA A 260 -20.91 15.30 -21.90
CA ALA A 260 -19.68 14.56 -22.16
C ALA A 260 -19.85 13.05 -21.95
N GLN A 261 -20.51 12.62 -20.87
CA GLN A 261 -20.74 11.19 -20.64
C GLN A 261 -21.66 10.58 -21.72
N LEU A 262 -22.74 11.27 -22.09
CA LEU A 262 -23.63 10.82 -23.17
C LEU A 262 -22.90 10.73 -24.53
N MET A 263 -22.00 11.68 -24.82
CA MET A 263 -21.14 11.64 -26.03
C MET A 263 -20.13 10.50 -26.02
N ASN A 264 -19.78 9.99 -24.83
CA ASN A 264 -19.02 8.73 -24.68
C ASN A 264 -19.90 7.49 -24.73
N ARG A 265 -21.18 7.63 -25.10
CA ARG A 265 -22.17 6.54 -25.15
C ARG A 265 -22.37 5.89 -23.78
N ARG A 266 -22.25 6.66 -22.70
CA ARG A 266 -22.56 6.21 -21.33
C ARG A 266 -23.90 6.75 -20.89
N GLY A 267 -24.64 5.95 -20.14
CA GLY A 267 -25.87 6.42 -19.50
C GLY A 267 -25.56 7.27 -18.27
N VAL A 268 -26.41 8.27 -18.00
CA VAL A 268 -26.29 9.12 -16.80
C VAL A 268 -27.57 9.00 -15.97
N MET A 269 -27.43 8.52 -14.74
CA MET A 269 -28.50 8.56 -13.74
C MET A 269 -28.47 9.90 -13.00
N ILE A 270 -29.64 10.42 -12.61
CA ILE A 270 -29.76 11.68 -11.88
C ILE A 270 -30.99 11.67 -10.97
N GLY A 271 -30.88 12.29 -9.80
CA GLY A 271 -31.99 12.54 -8.88
C GLY A 271 -32.67 13.89 -9.15
N PHE A 272 -33.99 13.97 -8.95
CA PHE A 272 -34.78 15.21 -8.99
C PHE A 272 -36.07 15.07 -8.17
N CYS A 273 -36.76 16.19 -7.93
CA CYS A 273 -38.07 16.22 -7.30
C CYS A 273 -39.15 16.03 -8.37
N ALA A 274 -39.62 14.80 -8.54
CA ALA A 274 -40.60 14.45 -9.55
C ALA A 274 -42.01 14.92 -9.18
N ASP A 275 -42.75 15.34 -10.21
CA ASP A 275 -44.19 15.53 -10.14
C ASP A 275 -44.87 14.30 -10.74
N THR A 276 -45.67 13.63 -9.91
CA THR A 276 -46.38 12.40 -10.29
C THR A 276 -47.75 12.70 -10.91
N SER A 277 -48.14 13.98 -11.03
CA SER A 277 -49.38 14.38 -11.67
C SER A 277 -49.38 14.03 -13.16
N LYS A 278 -50.58 13.76 -13.68
CA LYS A 278 -50.79 13.56 -15.12
C LYS A 278 -51.34 14.87 -15.71
N PRO A 279 -50.64 15.50 -16.67
CA PRO A 279 -51.06 16.78 -17.24
C PRO A 279 -52.42 16.79 -17.97
N ASP A 280 -52.97 15.60 -18.24
CA ASP A 280 -54.31 15.41 -18.81
C ASP A 280 -55.44 15.57 -17.76
N GLN A 281 -55.08 15.59 -16.47
CA GLN A 281 -55.94 16.04 -15.37
C GLN A 281 -55.82 17.56 -15.26
N ASP A 282 -56.95 18.26 -15.12
CA ASP A 282 -57.13 19.72 -15.03
C ASP A 282 -55.85 20.49 -14.61
N GLU A 283 -55.37 21.46 -15.41
CA GLU A 283 -54.08 22.19 -15.23
C GLU A 283 -53.86 22.71 -13.79
N SER A 284 -54.93 22.92 -13.03
CA SER A 284 -54.89 23.24 -11.60
C SER A 284 -54.31 22.16 -10.67
N ALA A 285 -54.07 20.95 -11.16
CA ALA A 285 -53.62 19.78 -10.39
C ALA A 285 -52.13 19.45 -10.54
N SER A 286 -51.45 19.95 -11.59
CA SER A 286 -50.01 19.75 -11.78
C SER A 286 -49.21 20.89 -11.13
N LYS A 287 -48.08 20.55 -10.51
CA LYS A 287 -47.20 21.51 -9.83
C LYS A 287 -45.96 21.86 -10.66
N PHE A 288 -45.32 20.88 -11.30
CA PHE A 288 -44.03 21.06 -12.00
C PHE A 288 -44.03 20.54 -13.44
N ILE A 289 -45.03 19.78 -13.87
CA ILE A 289 -45.07 19.19 -15.22
C ILE A 289 -46.17 19.76 -16.11
N SER A 290 -45.82 20.18 -17.33
CA SER A 290 -46.77 20.73 -18.29
C SER A 290 -47.47 19.66 -19.13
N ARG A 291 -48.48 20.07 -19.92
CA ARG A 291 -49.14 19.23 -20.93
C ARG A 291 -48.23 18.74 -22.06
N ASN A 292 -47.06 19.34 -22.21
CA ASN A 292 -46.04 18.89 -23.16
C ASN A 292 -45.13 17.82 -22.55
N TRP A 293 -45.42 17.35 -21.33
CA TRP A 293 -44.53 16.46 -20.55
C TRP A 293 -43.15 17.11 -20.35
N ALA A 294 -43.15 18.42 -20.12
CA ALA A 294 -41.98 19.20 -19.76
C ALA A 294 -42.03 19.49 -18.26
N HIS A 295 -41.04 18.96 -17.53
CA HIS A 295 -40.95 19.04 -16.07
C HIS A 295 -39.86 20.05 -15.66
N TYR A 296 -40.21 20.92 -14.72
CA TYR A 296 -39.29 21.87 -14.12
C TYR A 296 -39.70 22.16 -12.66
N SER A 297 -38.96 21.64 -11.70
CA SER A 297 -39.00 22.04 -10.30
C SER A 297 -38.35 23.41 -10.15
N TYR A 298 -39.19 24.45 -10.13
CA TYR A 298 -38.80 25.85 -9.95
C TYR A 298 -38.68 26.27 -8.47
N GLU A 299 -38.71 25.30 -7.55
CA GLU A 299 -38.52 25.46 -6.11
C GLU A 299 -37.31 24.63 -5.68
N VAL A 300 -36.50 25.13 -4.74
CA VAL A 300 -35.38 24.39 -4.15
C VAL A 300 -35.94 23.27 -3.27
N LEU A 301 -35.97 22.05 -3.81
CA LEU A 301 -36.55 20.88 -3.17
C LEU A 301 -35.57 19.70 -3.20
N PRO A 302 -35.57 18.85 -2.16
CA PRO A 302 -34.81 17.61 -2.21
C PRO A 302 -35.37 16.69 -3.30
N ALA A 303 -34.48 15.92 -3.94
CA ALA A 303 -34.88 14.88 -4.88
C ALA A 303 -35.70 13.79 -4.17
N ASN A 304 -36.70 13.25 -4.86
CA ASN A 304 -37.54 12.15 -4.41
C ASN A 304 -37.69 11.03 -5.45
N HIS A 305 -37.06 11.20 -6.62
CA HIS A 305 -37.12 10.27 -7.73
C HIS A 305 -35.79 10.31 -8.50
N ALA A 306 -35.42 9.19 -9.10
CA ALA A 306 -34.22 9.09 -9.93
C ALA A 306 -34.57 8.56 -11.32
N VAL A 307 -33.86 9.06 -12.32
CA VAL A 307 -34.15 8.82 -13.74
C VAL A 307 -32.86 8.76 -14.55
N HIS A 308 -32.98 8.29 -15.79
CA HIS A 308 -31.86 8.15 -16.72
C HIS A 308 -31.97 9.19 -17.84
N ILE A 309 -30.95 10.05 -17.96
CA ILE A 309 -30.82 11.01 -19.06
C ILE A 309 -30.32 10.26 -20.29
N VAL A 310 -31.06 10.36 -21.40
CA VAL A 310 -30.77 9.64 -22.65
C VAL A 310 -30.51 10.58 -23.84
N GLY A 311 -30.53 11.88 -23.61
CA GLY A 311 -30.38 12.86 -24.67
C GLY A 311 -30.67 14.28 -24.21
N TRP A 312 -30.62 15.22 -25.15
CA TRP A 312 -30.93 16.61 -24.90
C TRP A 312 -31.35 17.37 -26.17
N ASP A 313 -31.95 18.55 -25.95
CA ASP A 313 -32.22 19.55 -26.98
C ASP A 313 -31.98 20.95 -26.39
N ASP A 314 -30.95 21.64 -26.88
CA ASP A 314 -30.56 22.99 -26.46
C ASP A 314 -31.58 24.06 -26.84
N HIS A 315 -32.47 23.77 -27.80
CA HIS A 315 -33.52 24.68 -28.27
C HIS A 315 -34.91 24.24 -27.81
N TYR A 316 -35.00 23.30 -26.86
CA TYR A 316 -36.29 22.91 -26.29
C TYR A 316 -36.93 24.11 -25.59
N SER A 317 -38.03 24.60 -26.17
CA SER A 317 -38.57 25.90 -25.80
C SER A 317 -39.05 25.95 -24.34
N LYS A 318 -38.65 26.97 -23.60
CA LYS A 318 -39.15 27.24 -22.24
C LYS A 318 -40.67 27.45 -22.16
N ASP A 319 -41.28 27.84 -23.27
CA ASP A 319 -42.74 28.01 -23.39
C ASP A 319 -43.49 26.66 -23.35
N TYR A 320 -42.76 25.54 -23.44
CA TYR A 320 -43.34 24.21 -23.27
C TYR A 320 -43.49 23.78 -21.81
N PHE A 321 -42.92 24.50 -20.85
CA PHE A 321 -43.06 24.23 -19.42
C PHE A 321 -44.34 24.87 -18.85
N LEU A 322 -44.56 24.72 -17.54
CA LEU A 322 -45.77 25.20 -16.88
C LEU A 322 -45.86 26.74 -16.98
N ALA A 323 -46.99 27.24 -17.49
CA ALA A 323 -47.18 28.68 -17.70
C ALA A 323 -47.10 29.47 -16.38
N GLY A 324 -46.30 30.54 -16.37
CA GLY A 324 -46.00 31.35 -15.17
C GLY A 324 -44.86 30.81 -14.30
N HIS A 325 -44.30 29.67 -14.67
CA HIS A 325 -43.20 28.99 -14.00
C HIS A 325 -42.16 28.50 -15.01
N GLU A 326 -41.96 29.23 -16.10
CA GLU A 326 -41.04 28.87 -17.17
C GLU A 326 -39.57 28.89 -16.67
N PRO A 327 -38.69 28.00 -17.17
CA PRO A 327 -37.27 28.10 -16.91
C PRO A 327 -36.68 29.39 -17.51
N PRO A 328 -35.51 29.85 -17.02
CA PRO A 328 -34.94 31.12 -17.46
C PRO A 328 -34.65 31.17 -18.97
N GLU A 329 -34.17 30.07 -19.54
CA GLU A 329 -33.83 29.93 -20.95
C GLU A 329 -34.32 28.58 -21.50
N ASP A 330 -34.22 28.41 -22.83
CA ASP A 330 -34.48 27.15 -23.52
C ASP A 330 -33.42 26.09 -23.14
N GLY A 331 -33.77 24.82 -23.34
CA GLY A 331 -32.85 23.70 -23.09
C GLY A 331 -33.41 22.67 -22.13
N ALA A 332 -33.43 21.40 -22.55
CA ALA A 332 -33.92 20.31 -21.73
C ALA A 332 -33.21 18.98 -22.01
N TRP A 333 -33.15 18.14 -20.98
CA TRP A 333 -32.79 16.74 -21.05
C TRP A 333 -33.97 15.91 -21.55
N LEU A 334 -33.70 14.96 -22.43
CA LEU A 334 -34.61 13.86 -22.71
C LEU A 334 -34.37 12.75 -21.69
N VAL A 335 -35.42 12.32 -21.00
CA VAL A 335 -35.31 11.45 -19.83
C VAL A 335 -36.14 10.19 -19.99
N LYS A 336 -35.55 9.03 -19.68
CA LYS A 336 -36.22 7.74 -19.56
C LYS A 336 -36.67 7.52 -18.11
N ASN A 337 -37.98 7.36 -17.91
CA ASN A 337 -38.56 7.09 -16.59
C ASN A 337 -38.73 5.58 -16.33
N SER A 338 -39.19 5.22 -15.13
CA SER A 338 -39.42 3.85 -14.66
C SER A 338 -40.87 3.60 -14.21
N TRP A 339 -41.84 4.37 -14.72
CA TRP A 339 -43.27 4.23 -14.40
C TRP A 339 -44.06 3.44 -15.44
N GLY A 340 -43.35 2.70 -16.30
CA GLY A 340 -43.92 1.95 -17.41
C GLY A 340 -44.27 2.82 -18.62
N SER A 341 -44.54 2.15 -19.74
CA SER A 341 -44.88 2.78 -21.03
C SER A 341 -46.13 2.15 -21.63
N GLY A 342 -46.94 2.96 -22.30
CA GLY A 342 -48.08 2.47 -23.08
C GLY A 342 -47.68 1.59 -24.27
N GLU A 343 -46.42 1.69 -24.70
CA GLU A 343 -45.82 0.87 -25.76
C GLU A 343 -45.48 -0.55 -25.29
N CYS A 344 -45.38 -0.75 -23.97
CA CYS A 344 -45.07 -2.04 -23.38
C CYS A 344 -46.33 -2.87 -23.07
N GLU A 345 -46.16 -4.16 -22.84
CA GLU A 345 -47.16 -5.03 -22.22
C GLU A 345 -46.79 -5.33 -20.76
N PHE A 346 -47.69 -5.98 -20.02
CA PHE A 346 -47.37 -6.43 -18.66
C PHE A 346 -46.07 -7.27 -18.67
N PRO A 347 -45.13 -7.03 -17.73
CA PRO A 347 -45.25 -6.18 -16.54
C PRO A 347 -44.93 -4.68 -16.75
N ASP A 348 -44.24 -4.32 -17.82
CA ASP A 348 -43.69 -2.96 -18.03
C ASP A 348 -44.72 -1.91 -18.48
N LYS A 349 -45.96 -2.30 -18.77
CA LYS A 349 -46.99 -1.37 -19.24
C LYS A 349 -47.32 -0.26 -18.22
N GLY A 350 -47.26 -0.59 -16.93
CA GLY A 350 -47.72 0.30 -15.86
C GLY A 350 -49.16 0.78 -16.09
N GLU A 351 -49.42 2.08 -15.88
CA GLU A 351 -50.73 2.66 -16.17
C GLU A 351 -50.95 2.91 -17.68
N GLY A 352 -49.89 2.79 -18.49
CA GLY A 352 -49.91 2.90 -19.95
C GLY A 352 -50.21 4.30 -20.51
N SER A 353 -50.32 5.31 -19.64
CA SER A 353 -50.78 6.67 -19.99
C SER A 353 -49.85 7.78 -19.49
N TRP A 354 -48.54 7.54 -19.43
CA TRP A 354 -47.57 8.48 -18.86
C TRP A 354 -46.39 8.79 -19.81
N GLY A 355 -46.03 10.06 -19.94
CA GLY A 355 -44.90 10.54 -20.76
C GLY A 355 -45.31 11.07 -22.15
N ILE A 356 -44.34 11.55 -22.92
CA ILE A 356 -44.54 12.04 -24.29
C ILE A 356 -45.25 10.98 -25.14
N VAL A 357 -46.10 11.42 -26.06
CA VAL A 357 -46.83 10.54 -26.97
C VAL A 357 -46.07 10.36 -28.28
N ASN A 358 -46.01 9.13 -28.77
CA ASN A 358 -45.47 8.83 -30.09
C ASN A 358 -46.46 9.22 -31.21
N GLU A 359 -46.09 8.98 -32.47
CA GLU A 359 -46.92 9.30 -33.64
C GLU A 359 -48.28 8.58 -33.66
N GLU A 360 -48.39 7.45 -32.94
CA GLU A 360 -49.61 6.64 -32.81
C GLU A 360 -50.51 7.10 -31.65
N GLY A 361 -50.08 8.12 -30.89
CA GLY A 361 -50.79 8.62 -29.71
C GLY A 361 -50.63 7.75 -28.48
N VAL A 362 -49.59 6.90 -28.45
CA VAL A 362 -49.26 6.04 -27.30
C VAL A 362 -48.21 6.71 -26.44
N HIS A 363 -48.41 6.68 -25.13
CA HIS A 363 -47.47 7.25 -24.17
C HIS A 363 -46.21 6.40 -24.06
N THR A 364 -45.05 7.03 -24.17
CA THR A 364 -43.75 6.33 -24.32
C THR A 364 -42.99 6.12 -23.01
N GLY A 365 -43.41 6.75 -21.91
CA GLY A 365 -42.65 6.75 -20.65
C GLY A 365 -41.47 7.73 -20.59
N TYR A 366 -41.20 8.50 -21.65
CA TYR A 366 -40.17 9.54 -21.68
C TYR A 366 -40.76 10.92 -21.40
N PHE A 367 -39.93 11.87 -20.93
CA PHE A 367 -40.34 13.25 -20.72
C PHE A 367 -39.15 14.21 -20.88
N TRP A 368 -39.43 15.51 -20.92
CA TRP A 368 -38.42 16.56 -20.98
C TRP A 368 -38.20 17.15 -19.59
N LEU A 369 -36.94 17.26 -19.16
CA LEU A 369 -36.54 17.83 -17.87
C LEU A 369 -35.67 19.06 -18.12
N SER A 370 -36.05 20.22 -17.59
CA SER A 370 -35.29 21.47 -17.79
C SER A 370 -33.83 21.33 -17.33
N TYR A 371 -32.89 21.93 -18.06
CA TYR A 371 -31.51 22.09 -17.58
C TYR A 371 -31.41 22.85 -16.26
N TYR A 372 -32.40 23.70 -16.00
CA TYR A 372 -32.44 24.63 -14.89
C TYR A 372 -33.22 24.11 -13.69
N ASP A 373 -33.66 22.84 -13.71
CA ASP A 373 -34.39 22.23 -12.60
C ASP A 373 -33.62 22.37 -11.29
N GLN A 374 -34.27 22.95 -10.29
CA GLN A 374 -33.64 23.36 -9.03
C GLN A 374 -33.57 22.21 -8.01
N SER A 375 -33.93 20.99 -8.40
CA SER A 375 -33.87 19.81 -7.55
C SER A 375 -32.88 18.75 -8.04
N LEU A 376 -32.17 19.03 -9.13
CA LEU A 376 -31.20 18.11 -9.72
C LEU A 376 -30.08 17.80 -8.72
N SER A 377 -29.84 16.51 -8.50
CA SER A 377 -28.82 16.04 -7.57
C SER A 377 -28.21 14.71 -8.02
N MET A 378 -26.98 14.46 -7.57
CA MET A 378 -26.26 13.19 -7.74
C MET A 378 -26.23 12.64 -9.18
N PRO A 379 -25.86 13.44 -10.20
CA PRO A 379 -25.64 12.88 -11.53
C PRO A 379 -24.41 11.96 -11.51
N GLU A 380 -24.58 10.74 -12.02
CA GLU A 380 -23.51 9.76 -12.08
C GLU A 380 -23.59 8.92 -13.36
N ALA A 381 -22.42 8.56 -13.90
CA ALA A 381 -22.30 7.63 -15.01
C ALA A 381 -21.49 6.40 -14.59
N LEU A 382 -21.79 5.25 -15.17
CA LEU A 382 -21.13 3.98 -14.88
C LEU A 382 -20.47 3.40 -16.13
N GLU A 383 -19.31 2.78 -15.98
CA GLU A 383 -18.64 2.00 -17.02
C GLU A 383 -18.33 0.60 -16.50
N PHE A 384 -18.46 -0.38 -17.39
CA PHE A 384 -18.34 -1.79 -17.05
C PHE A 384 -17.30 -2.49 -17.92
N ASP A 385 -16.77 -3.60 -17.40
CA ASP A 385 -16.00 -4.60 -18.12
C ASP A 385 -16.74 -5.95 -18.14
N ARG A 386 -16.25 -6.89 -18.94
CA ARG A 386 -16.72 -8.28 -18.96
C ARG A 386 -16.20 -9.05 -17.76
N VAL A 387 -17.05 -9.91 -17.21
CA VAL A 387 -16.61 -10.99 -16.33
C VAL A 387 -15.76 -11.96 -17.16
N ASN A 388 -14.49 -12.17 -16.78
CA ASN A 388 -13.67 -13.22 -17.41
C ASN A 388 -14.16 -14.60 -16.96
N THR A 389 -15.19 -15.13 -17.62
CA THR A 389 -15.84 -16.39 -17.21
C THR A 389 -14.94 -17.63 -17.30
N GLN A 390 -13.74 -17.54 -17.89
CA GLN A 390 -12.80 -18.68 -17.94
C GLN A 390 -11.87 -18.75 -16.71
N GLU A 391 -11.46 -17.62 -16.14
CA GLU A 391 -10.55 -17.59 -14.98
C GLU A 391 -11.20 -17.03 -13.72
N GLY A 392 -12.32 -16.30 -13.84
CA GLY A 392 -12.93 -15.54 -12.75
C GLY A 392 -12.00 -14.45 -12.23
N TYR A 393 -12.40 -13.80 -11.14
CA TYR A 393 -11.49 -13.04 -10.30
C TYR A 393 -11.91 -13.24 -8.84
N TYR A 394 -10.97 -12.99 -7.95
CA TYR A 394 -11.15 -12.95 -6.51
C TYR A 394 -11.05 -11.50 -6.07
N LEU A 395 -12.00 -11.07 -5.24
CA LEU A 395 -12.12 -9.70 -4.74
C LEU A 395 -11.76 -9.69 -3.26
N ASP A 396 -10.69 -8.97 -2.93
CA ASP A 396 -10.33 -8.67 -1.55
C ASP A 396 -10.90 -7.29 -1.20
N GLU A 397 -11.85 -7.25 -0.27
CA GLU A 397 -12.53 -6.03 0.21
C GLU A 397 -12.99 -6.19 1.66
N HIS A 398 -13.27 -5.07 2.33
CA HIS A 398 -13.78 -5.03 3.72
C HIS A 398 -15.04 -4.16 3.88
N ASP A 399 -15.50 -3.51 2.80
CA ASP A 399 -16.58 -2.52 2.79
C ASP A 399 -17.82 -3.06 2.02
N PHE A 400 -18.58 -3.95 2.67
CA PHE A 400 -19.79 -4.56 2.09
C PHE A 400 -21.07 -3.78 2.40
N MET A 401 -21.03 -2.78 3.28
CA MET A 401 -22.19 -1.95 3.58
C MET A 401 -22.58 -1.13 2.34
N PRO A 402 -23.82 -1.22 1.82
CA PRO A 402 -24.26 -0.42 0.69
C PRO A 402 -24.32 1.07 1.06
N ALA A 403 -23.22 1.78 0.82
CA ALA A 403 -23.08 3.18 1.22
C ALA A 403 -23.97 4.08 0.35
N SER A 404 -24.64 5.04 0.98
CA SER A 404 -25.43 6.06 0.28
C SER A 404 -24.64 7.33 0.03
N GLU A 405 -23.54 7.54 0.77
CA GLU A 405 -22.61 8.64 0.58
C GLU A 405 -21.16 8.27 0.96
N VAL A 406 -20.22 9.14 0.57
CA VAL A 406 -18.81 9.07 0.98
C VAL A 406 -18.49 10.35 1.74
N LYS A 407 -18.15 10.22 3.03
CA LYS A 407 -17.65 11.33 3.83
C LYS A 407 -16.18 11.56 3.55
N SER A 408 -15.83 12.77 3.15
CA SER A 408 -14.45 13.14 2.85
C SER A 408 -13.88 14.10 3.88
N TYR A 409 -12.68 13.77 4.35
CA TYR A 409 -11.90 14.59 5.26
C TYR A 409 -10.66 15.07 4.52
N SER A 410 -10.41 16.38 4.51
CA SER A 410 -9.25 16.95 3.82
C SER A 410 -8.36 17.81 4.73
N THR A 411 -7.06 17.78 4.48
CA THR A 411 -6.06 18.51 5.27
C THR A 411 -4.79 18.77 4.46
N GLU A 412 -3.98 19.75 4.90
CA GLU A 412 -2.64 20.00 4.33
C GLU A 412 -1.57 19.03 4.87
N LYS A 413 -1.87 18.35 5.99
CA LYS A 413 -0.96 17.34 6.57
C LYS A 413 -1.09 16.01 5.81
N GLU A 414 0.01 15.29 5.65
CA GLU A 414 -0.01 13.98 5.00
C GLU A 414 -1.02 13.04 5.66
N MET A 415 -1.92 12.49 4.86
CA MET A 415 -2.86 11.42 5.24
C MET A 415 -2.85 10.32 4.19
N LYS A 416 -3.02 9.08 4.64
CA LYS A 416 -3.12 7.88 3.78
C LYS A 416 -4.14 6.92 4.37
N MET A 417 -4.76 6.17 3.50
CA MET A 417 -5.64 5.05 3.84
C MET A 417 -4.94 3.75 3.45
N ALA A 418 -5.21 2.66 4.16
CA ALA A 418 -4.78 1.35 3.72
C ALA A 418 -5.74 0.27 4.18
N ASN A 419 -5.96 -0.73 3.34
CA ASN A 419 -6.57 -2.00 3.74
C ASN A 419 -5.51 -3.10 3.72
N VAL A 420 -5.59 -4.02 4.69
CA VAL A 420 -4.74 -5.19 4.84
C VAL A 420 -5.58 -6.44 4.63
N PHE A 421 -5.10 -7.36 3.81
CA PHE A 421 -5.79 -8.60 3.43
C PHE A 421 -4.91 -9.80 3.73
N GLU A 422 -5.53 -10.92 4.09
CA GLU A 422 -4.86 -12.23 4.15
C GLU A 422 -5.24 -13.04 2.91
N ALA A 423 -4.25 -13.35 2.08
CA ALA A 423 -4.50 -14.12 0.86
C ALA A 423 -5.05 -15.52 1.20
N GLN A 424 -6.29 -15.81 0.84
CA GLN A 424 -6.93 -17.10 1.16
C GLN A 424 -6.46 -18.22 0.22
N LEU A 425 -5.96 -17.83 -0.96
CA LEU A 425 -5.40 -18.68 -1.99
C LEU A 425 -4.07 -18.10 -2.49
N CYS A 426 -3.42 -18.78 -3.43
CA CYS A 426 -2.33 -18.16 -4.18
C CYS A 426 -2.95 -17.15 -5.15
N GLU A 427 -2.64 -15.87 -4.98
CA GLU A 427 -3.25 -14.77 -5.70
C GLU A 427 -2.25 -14.14 -6.66
N ARG A 428 -2.74 -13.80 -7.85
CA ARG A 428 -2.09 -12.91 -8.80
C ARG A 428 -2.91 -11.62 -8.81
N LEU A 429 -2.53 -10.66 -7.97
CA LEU A 429 -3.19 -9.35 -7.89
C LEU A 429 -2.87 -8.56 -9.16
N GLU A 430 -3.90 -8.26 -9.95
CA GLU A 430 -3.76 -7.59 -11.25
C GLU A 430 -4.24 -6.13 -11.21
N GLN A 431 -5.26 -5.85 -10.39
CA GLN A 431 -5.86 -4.52 -10.31
C GLN A 431 -6.11 -4.14 -8.86
N VAL A 432 -6.06 -2.84 -8.58
CA VAL A 432 -6.42 -2.25 -7.29
C VAL A 432 -7.41 -1.11 -7.52
N SER A 433 -8.22 -0.80 -6.51
CA SER A 433 -9.18 0.30 -6.61
C SER A 433 -9.14 1.25 -5.42
N CYS A 434 -9.70 2.44 -5.62
CA CYS A 434 -10.10 3.34 -4.57
C CYS A 434 -11.43 4.03 -4.93
N GLN A 435 -11.94 4.84 -4.01
CA GLN A 435 -13.03 5.77 -4.27
C GLN A 435 -12.56 7.19 -4.01
N THR A 436 -12.73 8.10 -4.97
CA THR A 436 -12.50 9.54 -4.78
C THR A 436 -13.82 10.31 -4.73
N SER A 437 -13.85 11.46 -4.06
CA SER A 437 -15.05 12.32 -3.96
C SER A 437 -14.94 13.64 -4.72
N ALA A 438 -13.73 14.02 -5.15
CA ALA A 438 -13.45 15.30 -5.79
C ALA A 438 -12.84 15.09 -7.19
N PRO A 439 -13.16 15.96 -8.16
CA PRO A 439 -12.57 15.89 -9.49
C PRO A 439 -11.07 16.23 -9.47
N GLN A 440 -10.34 15.75 -10.47
CA GLN A 440 -8.91 15.96 -10.66
C GLN A 440 -8.08 15.52 -9.44
N THR A 441 -8.55 14.49 -8.74
CA THR A 441 -7.82 13.91 -7.60
C THR A 441 -6.71 13.03 -8.13
N LYS A 442 -5.48 13.31 -7.69
CA LYS A 442 -4.32 12.47 -7.94
C LYS A 442 -4.26 11.37 -6.87
N VAL A 443 -4.19 10.13 -7.30
CA VAL A 443 -4.15 8.96 -6.42
C VAL A 443 -2.86 8.19 -6.64
N THR A 444 -2.17 7.87 -5.55
CA THR A 444 -1.02 6.96 -5.53
C THR A 444 -1.43 5.67 -4.82
N TYR A 445 -1.21 4.53 -5.48
CA TYR A 445 -1.45 3.19 -4.97
C TYR A 445 -0.10 2.55 -4.67
N GLU A 446 0.09 2.00 -3.47
CA GLU A 446 1.28 1.24 -3.10
C GLU A 446 0.86 -0.12 -2.54
N VAL A 447 1.42 -1.21 -3.06
CA VAL A 447 1.12 -2.57 -2.56
C VAL A 447 2.30 -3.07 -1.75
N TYR A 448 2.05 -3.56 -0.53
CA TYR A 448 3.08 -4.14 0.32
C TYR A 448 2.81 -5.62 0.63
N LEU A 449 3.86 -6.45 0.57
CA LEU A 449 3.87 -7.78 1.20
C LEU A 449 4.39 -7.65 2.62
N LEU A 450 3.57 -8.01 3.60
CA LEU A 450 3.82 -7.73 5.01
C LEU A 450 4.62 -8.82 5.71
N THR A 451 5.34 -8.47 6.76
CA THR A 451 6.02 -9.49 7.58
C THR A 451 5.02 -10.27 8.44
N ASP A 452 5.37 -11.50 8.87
CA ASP A 452 4.50 -12.34 9.73
C ASP A 452 4.06 -11.62 11.03
N GLU A 453 4.82 -10.62 11.50
CA GLU A 453 4.59 -9.87 12.75
C GLU A 453 4.34 -8.37 12.49
N TYR A 454 3.82 -8.02 11.31
CA TYR A 454 3.68 -6.64 10.89
C TYR A 454 2.98 -5.75 11.94
N GLU A 455 3.54 -4.57 12.19
CA GLU A 455 3.00 -3.59 13.15
C GLU A 455 2.12 -2.51 12.47
N ASN A 456 2.26 -2.32 11.15
CA ASN A 456 1.56 -1.32 10.36
C ASN A 456 1.48 -1.74 8.88
N PRO A 457 0.65 -1.11 8.03
CA PRO A 457 0.43 -1.57 6.66
C PRO A 457 1.62 -1.30 5.71
N CYS A 458 2.69 -0.68 6.17
CA CYS A 458 3.95 -0.52 5.42
C CYS A 458 5.08 -1.39 6.00
N ASP A 459 4.81 -2.21 7.03
CA ASP A 459 5.80 -3.05 7.70
C ASP A 459 6.07 -4.34 6.92
N GLY A 460 6.80 -4.15 5.83
CA GLY A 460 7.15 -5.18 4.89
C GLY A 460 7.83 -4.58 3.67
N LEU A 461 7.47 -5.13 2.51
CA LEU A 461 8.07 -4.78 1.25
C LEU A 461 7.06 -4.14 0.32
N LYS A 462 7.35 -2.94 -0.17
CA LYS A 462 6.66 -2.39 -1.35
C LYS A 462 7.00 -3.18 -2.61
N VAL A 463 5.98 -3.78 -3.23
CA VAL A 463 6.09 -4.61 -4.45
C VAL A 463 5.49 -3.97 -5.69
N ALA A 464 4.61 -2.98 -5.53
CA ALA A 464 4.07 -2.18 -6.62
C ALA A 464 3.82 -0.75 -6.16
N GLU A 465 3.93 0.20 -7.08
CA GLU A 465 3.55 1.60 -6.89
C GLU A 465 3.02 2.13 -8.22
N GLU A 466 1.81 2.67 -8.23
CA GLU A 466 1.21 3.29 -9.41
C GLU A 466 0.55 4.62 -9.05
N THR A 467 0.43 5.51 -10.03
CA THR A 467 -0.20 6.82 -9.84
C THR A 467 -1.14 7.10 -11.00
N ALA A 468 -2.34 7.58 -10.68
CA ALA A 468 -3.32 8.06 -11.65
C ALA A 468 -3.91 9.40 -11.20
N GLU A 469 -4.54 10.09 -12.14
CA GLU A 469 -5.34 11.30 -11.87
C GLU A 469 -6.71 11.10 -12.50
N TYR A 470 -7.76 11.34 -11.73
CA TYR A 470 -9.13 11.06 -12.15
C TYR A 470 -9.90 12.36 -12.40
N PRO A 471 -10.53 12.53 -13.58
CA PRO A 471 -11.20 13.79 -13.94
C PRO A 471 -12.47 14.07 -13.12
N TYR A 472 -13.07 13.03 -12.53
CA TYR A 472 -14.26 13.09 -11.70
C TYR A 472 -14.06 12.27 -10.43
N GLY A 473 -14.87 12.54 -9.40
CA GLY A 473 -15.03 11.61 -8.29
C GLY A 473 -15.67 10.30 -8.74
N GLY A 474 -15.59 9.25 -7.94
CA GLY A 474 -16.20 7.95 -8.24
C GLY A 474 -15.39 6.77 -7.74
N PHE A 475 -15.80 5.58 -8.15
CA PHE A 475 -15.04 4.34 -7.97
C PHE A 475 -14.06 4.19 -9.13
N HIS A 476 -12.77 4.03 -8.82
CA HIS A 476 -11.71 3.92 -9.82
C HIS A 476 -10.92 2.63 -9.66
N LYS A 477 -10.69 1.94 -10.78
CA LYS A 477 -9.86 0.73 -10.84
C LYS A 477 -8.66 0.93 -11.76
N ILE A 478 -7.47 0.59 -11.29
CA ILE A 478 -6.22 0.66 -12.08
C ILE A 478 -5.57 -0.71 -12.20
N THR A 479 -4.98 -1.00 -13.36
CA THR A 479 -4.21 -2.23 -13.60
C THR A 479 -2.75 -2.01 -13.24
N LEU A 480 -2.17 -2.92 -12.45
CA LEU A 480 -0.75 -2.91 -12.12
C LEU A 480 0.06 -3.30 -13.37
N PRO A 481 1.20 -2.64 -13.69
CA PRO A 481 1.99 -2.99 -14.87
C PRO A 481 2.56 -4.40 -14.83
N GLU A 482 2.85 -4.90 -13.63
CA GLU A 482 3.26 -6.27 -13.37
C GLU A 482 2.38 -6.82 -12.24
N PRO A 483 1.72 -7.98 -12.43
CA PRO A 483 0.91 -8.57 -11.37
C PRO A 483 1.73 -8.94 -10.14
N VAL A 484 1.16 -8.73 -8.96
CA VAL A 484 1.80 -9.10 -7.69
C VAL A 484 1.39 -10.53 -7.34
N LEU A 485 2.38 -11.42 -7.19
CA LEU A 485 2.15 -12.81 -6.79
C LEU A 485 2.21 -12.95 -5.26
N ILE A 486 1.08 -13.31 -4.67
CA ILE A 486 0.85 -13.42 -3.23
C ILE A 486 0.57 -14.88 -2.90
N GLN A 487 1.26 -15.41 -1.89
CA GLN A 487 1.04 -16.80 -1.49
C GLN A 487 -0.05 -16.89 -0.44
N LYS A 488 -0.77 -18.00 -0.44
CA LYS A 488 -1.77 -18.29 0.59
C LYS A 488 -1.23 -18.09 2.02
N GLY A 489 -2.02 -17.41 2.84
CA GLY A 489 -1.75 -17.08 4.25
C GLY A 489 -0.75 -15.93 4.43
N HIS A 490 -0.31 -15.28 3.36
CA HIS A 490 0.52 -14.08 3.45
C HIS A 490 -0.39 -12.86 3.56
N TYR A 491 -0.08 -11.98 4.49
CA TYR A 491 -0.73 -10.66 4.56
C TYR A 491 -0.12 -9.71 3.52
N TYR A 492 -0.98 -8.92 2.89
CA TYR A 492 -0.56 -7.82 2.04
C TYR A 492 -1.43 -6.59 2.31
N SER A 493 -0.92 -5.41 1.96
CA SER A 493 -1.71 -4.18 2.06
C SER A 493 -1.78 -3.46 0.73
N ILE A 494 -2.85 -2.71 0.56
CA ILE A 494 -2.99 -1.70 -0.48
C ILE A 494 -3.10 -0.35 0.23
N VAL A 495 -2.08 0.49 0.06
CA VAL A 495 -2.01 1.85 0.59
C VAL A 495 -2.42 2.83 -0.49
N VAL A 496 -3.35 3.73 -0.17
CA VAL A 496 -3.88 4.75 -1.07
C VAL A 496 -3.60 6.13 -0.48
N THR A 497 -2.98 6.99 -1.29
CA THR A 497 -2.78 8.41 -1.01
C THR A 497 -3.53 9.24 -2.04
N GLU A 498 -4.47 10.06 -1.60
CA GLU A 498 -5.25 10.94 -2.48
C GLU A 498 -4.91 12.41 -2.23
N ILE A 499 -4.68 13.17 -3.29
CA ILE A 499 -4.33 14.58 -3.25
C ILE A 499 -5.20 15.36 -4.24
N THR A 500 -5.92 16.38 -3.76
CA THR A 500 -6.73 17.27 -4.62
C THR A 500 -5.87 18.29 -5.38
N PRO A 501 -6.41 18.99 -6.38
CA PRO A 501 -5.70 20.08 -7.07
C PRO A 501 -5.24 21.23 -6.15
N GLU A 502 -5.85 21.38 -4.97
CA GLU A 502 -5.45 22.33 -3.94
C GLU A 502 -4.32 21.83 -3.03
N GLU A 503 -3.65 20.72 -3.38
CA GLU A 503 -2.56 20.10 -2.63
C GLU A 503 -2.98 19.66 -1.22
N LYS A 504 -4.24 19.24 -1.07
CA LYS A 504 -4.77 18.67 0.17
C LYS A 504 -4.86 17.16 0.09
N TYR A 505 -4.44 16.49 1.15
CA TYR A 505 -4.67 15.07 1.33
C TYR A 505 -6.14 14.82 1.66
N VAL A 506 -6.70 13.74 1.10
CA VAL A 506 -8.10 13.34 1.30
C VAL A 506 -8.19 11.92 1.81
N VAL A 507 -9.13 11.70 2.71
CA VAL A 507 -9.58 10.39 3.18
C VAL A 507 -11.07 10.27 2.96
N ASN A 508 -11.50 9.19 2.32
CA ASN A 508 -12.88 8.91 1.95
C ASN A 508 -13.40 7.74 2.78
N VAL A 509 -14.53 7.96 3.44
CA VAL A 509 -15.15 7.00 4.36
C VAL A 509 -16.57 6.71 3.88
N PRO A 510 -16.89 5.48 3.46
CA PRO A 510 -18.25 5.10 3.10
C PRO A 510 -19.16 5.24 4.32
N ALA A 511 -20.35 5.79 4.12
CA ALA A 511 -21.28 6.05 5.20
C ALA A 511 -22.74 5.89 4.74
N ASP A 512 -23.59 5.46 5.67
CA ASP A 512 -25.03 5.40 5.45
C ASP A 512 -25.83 5.55 6.76
N ARG A 513 -27.11 5.94 6.64
CA ARG A 513 -28.05 6.05 7.77
C ARG A 513 -29.23 5.09 7.59
N GLY A 514 -29.80 4.67 8.71
CA GLY A 514 -31.07 3.95 8.73
C GLY A 514 -32.28 4.83 8.41
N SER A 515 -33.47 4.27 8.53
CA SER A 515 -34.72 5.03 8.47
C SER A 515 -35.57 4.81 9.71
N ASP A 516 -35.87 5.90 10.43
CA ASP A 516 -36.77 5.88 11.57
C ASP A 516 -38.20 5.52 11.16
N GLU A 517 -38.64 6.02 10.00
CA GLU A 517 -39.97 5.75 9.45
C GLU A 517 -40.17 4.26 9.20
N PHE A 518 -39.14 3.59 8.68
CA PHE A 518 -39.18 2.17 8.33
C PHE A 518 -38.55 1.24 9.38
N ASN A 519 -38.12 1.78 10.53
CA ASN A 519 -37.45 1.04 11.62
C ASN A 519 -36.24 0.21 11.15
N THR A 520 -35.37 0.84 10.36
CA THR A 520 -34.13 0.24 9.85
C THR A 520 -32.89 0.98 10.34
N TRP A 521 -31.76 0.29 10.39
CA TRP A 521 -30.44 0.87 10.69
C TRP A 521 -29.37 0.17 9.86
N ASN A 522 -28.28 0.86 9.56
CA ASN A 522 -27.15 0.28 8.85
C ASN A 522 -26.03 -0.12 9.83
N VAL A 523 -25.25 -1.11 9.43
CA VAL A 523 -24.10 -1.61 10.19
C VAL A 523 -22.90 -1.73 9.24
N GLY A 524 -21.86 -0.95 9.48
CA GLY A 524 -20.52 -1.18 8.93
C GLY A 524 -19.67 -1.94 9.95
N ILE A 525 -18.84 -2.89 9.50
CA ILE A 525 -18.04 -3.76 10.38
C ILE A 525 -16.55 -3.47 10.14
N ILE A 526 -15.95 -2.71 11.06
CA ILE A 526 -14.53 -2.35 11.01
C ILE A 526 -13.79 -3.19 12.06
N ASN A 527 -13.11 -4.26 11.64
CA ASN A 527 -12.34 -5.09 12.57
C ASN A 527 -10.92 -4.55 12.75
N GLU A 528 -10.30 -4.92 13.88
CA GLU A 528 -8.90 -4.61 14.15
C GLU A 528 -8.00 -5.15 13.04
N ARG A 529 -6.99 -4.37 12.67
CA ARG A 529 -5.93 -4.68 11.68
C ARG A 529 -6.37 -4.75 10.22
N GLU A 530 -7.64 -4.54 9.88
CA GLU A 530 -8.13 -4.53 8.49
C GLU A 530 -7.86 -3.19 7.79
N SER A 531 -8.37 -2.09 8.37
CA SER A 531 -8.24 -0.74 7.82
C SER A 531 -7.29 0.11 8.66
N TRP A 532 -6.49 0.96 8.03
CA TRP A 532 -5.48 1.79 8.69
C TRP A 532 -5.47 3.22 8.16
N LEU A 533 -5.32 4.17 9.08
CA LEU A 533 -5.21 5.60 8.80
C LEU A 533 -3.81 6.09 9.16
N TYR A 534 -3.09 6.60 8.17
CA TYR A 534 -1.89 7.37 8.44
C TYR A 534 -2.27 8.82 8.74
N SER A 535 -1.92 9.31 9.92
CA SER A 535 -2.10 10.71 10.30
C SER A 535 -1.10 11.07 11.41
N GLU A 536 -0.76 12.36 11.52
CA GLU A 536 0.17 12.86 12.54
C GLU A 536 1.51 12.08 12.60
N GLU A 537 2.06 11.74 11.43
CA GLU A 537 3.31 10.98 11.27
C GLU A 537 3.28 9.54 11.80
N SER A 538 2.08 8.95 11.94
CA SER A 538 1.91 7.57 12.44
C SER A 538 0.75 6.83 11.78
N TRP A 539 0.89 5.52 11.66
CA TRP A 539 -0.21 4.63 11.29
C TRP A 539 -1.05 4.30 12.52
N ASN A 540 -2.37 4.38 12.38
CA ASN A 540 -3.33 4.03 13.41
C ASN A 540 -4.36 3.06 12.83
N ASP A 541 -4.70 2.04 13.61
CA ASP A 541 -5.76 1.10 13.27
C ASP A 541 -7.11 1.82 13.23
N TYR A 542 -7.83 1.72 12.12
CA TYR A 542 -9.09 2.43 11.90
C TYR A 542 -10.21 1.95 12.82
N ALA A 543 -10.12 0.73 13.36
CA ALA A 543 -11.06 0.24 14.36
C ALA A 543 -11.05 1.10 15.64
N ASN A 544 -9.96 1.84 15.92
CA ASN A 544 -9.86 2.71 17.08
C ASN A 544 -10.80 3.94 17.01
N ASP A 545 -11.69 4.09 18.00
CA ASP A 545 -12.72 5.14 18.06
C ASP A 545 -12.15 6.57 18.21
N ASP A 546 -10.88 6.74 18.59
CA ASP A 546 -10.27 8.06 18.90
C ASP A 546 -9.80 8.86 17.67
N LEU A 547 -10.01 8.36 16.44
CA LEU A 547 -9.46 8.98 15.22
C LEU A 547 -10.18 10.25 14.73
N GLY A 548 -11.28 10.65 15.38
CA GLY A 548 -11.99 11.92 15.09
C GLY A 548 -12.65 12.04 13.71
N ILE A 549 -12.43 11.08 12.80
CA ILE A 549 -13.04 11.00 11.47
C ILE A 549 -14.37 10.23 11.45
N ARG A 550 -14.72 9.55 12.56
CA ARG A 550 -16.04 8.95 12.76
C ARG A 550 -16.78 9.77 13.80
N VAL A 551 -17.53 10.79 13.36
CA VAL A 551 -18.31 11.62 14.28
C VAL A 551 -19.60 10.86 14.60
N LYS A 552 -19.69 10.31 15.82
CA LYS A 552 -20.92 9.74 16.38
C LYS A 552 -21.81 10.90 16.86
N GLU A 553 -23.01 11.03 16.31
CA GLU A 553 -24.03 11.96 16.81
C GLU A 553 -24.64 11.33 18.08
N GLU A 554 -24.68 12.03 19.23
CA GLU A 554 -25.21 11.43 20.48
C GLU A 554 -26.73 11.18 20.40
N GLU A 555 -27.14 9.94 20.68
CA GLU A 555 -28.51 9.48 20.98
C GLU A 555 -29.49 9.38 19.79
N ASP A 556 -29.30 8.45 18.85
CA ASP A 556 -30.43 7.92 18.04
C ASP A 556 -30.25 6.49 17.50
N GLU A 557 -31.34 5.74 17.29
CA GLU A 557 -31.30 4.37 16.70
C GLU A 557 -30.96 4.37 15.19
N THR A 558 -30.84 5.56 14.58
CA THR A 558 -30.49 5.83 13.17
C THR A 558 -29.15 6.58 12.99
N GLU A 559 -28.25 6.43 13.97
CA GLU A 559 -26.88 6.94 13.90
C GLU A 559 -26.17 6.58 12.58
N MET A 560 -25.32 7.49 12.09
CA MET A 560 -24.51 7.28 10.90
C MET A 560 -23.61 6.06 11.09
N ALA A 561 -23.77 5.06 10.22
CA ALA A 561 -22.86 3.94 10.11
C ALA A 561 -21.70 4.34 9.20
N TYR A 562 -20.49 3.93 9.59
CA TYR A 562 -19.27 4.10 8.81
C TYR A 562 -18.68 2.73 8.56
N ASP A 563 -17.97 2.61 7.45
CA ASP A 563 -17.37 1.36 7.00
C ASP A 563 -15.88 1.52 6.67
N ASN A 564 -15.23 0.42 6.35
CA ASN A 564 -13.83 0.34 5.96
C ASN A 564 -13.52 1.23 4.75
N PHE A 565 -12.24 1.54 4.54
CA PHE A 565 -11.87 2.34 3.39
C PHE A 565 -12.21 1.58 2.09
N PRO A 566 -12.70 2.27 1.05
CA PRO A 566 -13.17 1.64 -0.19
C PRO A 566 -11.99 1.28 -1.10
N ILE A 567 -11.10 0.43 -0.58
CA ILE A 567 -9.86 -0.04 -1.21
C ILE A 567 -10.00 -1.53 -1.43
N LYS A 568 -9.87 -1.96 -2.68
CA LYS A 568 -10.11 -3.36 -3.07
C LYS A 568 -8.97 -3.90 -3.92
N GLY A 569 -8.71 -5.20 -3.80
CA GLY A 569 -7.76 -5.96 -4.62
C GLY A 569 -8.49 -6.92 -5.56
N PHE A 570 -8.11 -6.93 -6.84
CA PHE A 570 -8.68 -7.82 -7.85
C PHE A 570 -7.61 -8.80 -8.33
N SER A 571 -7.78 -10.05 -7.93
CA SER A 571 -6.80 -11.12 -8.11
C SER A 571 -7.31 -12.23 -9.02
N ILE A 572 -6.40 -12.89 -9.74
CA ILE A 572 -6.65 -14.21 -10.32
C ILE A 572 -6.03 -15.25 -9.39
N VAL A 573 -6.82 -16.24 -8.99
CA VAL A 573 -6.39 -17.23 -7.98
C VAL A 573 -5.93 -18.55 -8.59
N ASN A 574 -4.97 -19.18 -7.93
CA ASN A 574 -4.59 -20.56 -8.14
C ASN A 574 -5.03 -21.39 -6.93
N GLU A 575 -5.91 -22.36 -7.17
CA GLU A 575 -6.46 -23.23 -6.13
C GLU A 575 -5.45 -24.22 -5.52
N LYS A 576 -4.22 -24.32 -6.07
CA LYS A 576 -3.18 -25.17 -5.49
C LYS A 576 -2.86 -24.71 -4.06
N ASN A 577 -3.16 -25.58 -3.09
CA ASN A 577 -2.82 -25.36 -1.68
C ASN A 577 -1.31 -25.56 -1.46
N LEU A 578 -0.51 -24.57 -1.85
CA LEU A 578 0.95 -24.56 -1.75
C LEU A 578 1.43 -23.17 -1.27
N SER A 579 2.42 -23.14 -0.41
CA SER A 579 3.10 -21.93 0.02
C SER A 579 4.61 -22.14 0.05
N THR A 580 5.37 -21.06 -0.04
CA THR A 580 6.82 -21.08 -0.06
C THR A 580 7.38 -20.70 1.31
N ARG A 581 8.45 -21.38 1.71
CA ARG A 581 9.23 -21.09 2.91
C ARG A 581 10.70 -21.05 2.55
N ILE A 582 11.41 -20.06 3.08
CA ILE A 582 12.85 -19.88 2.83
C ILE A 582 13.64 -20.33 4.05
N ASP A 583 14.30 -21.48 3.86
CA ASP A 583 15.14 -22.12 4.87
C ASP A 583 16.57 -21.60 4.80
N GLY A 584 17.20 -21.44 5.97
CA GLY A 584 18.59 -20.99 6.10
C GLY A 584 18.76 -19.97 7.22
N THR A 585 20.01 -19.64 7.54
CA THR A 585 20.38 -18.64 8.54
C THR A 585 20.06 -17.24 8.00
N LYS A 586 19.34 -16.43 8.79
CA LYS A 586 18.91 -15.06 8.43
C LYS A 586 19.64 -13.97 9.21
N ASN A 587 20.07 -14.28 10.44
CA ASN A 587 20.93 -13.44 11.25
C ASN A 587 22.37 -13.90 11.04
N LEU A 588 23.13 -13.13 10.27
CA LEU A 588 24.45 -13.49 9.78
C LEU A 588 25.54 -12.77 10.56
N ILE A 589 26.56 -13.53 10.97
CA ILE A 589 27.77 -12.98 11.55
C ILE A 589 28.82 -12.96 10.46
N MET A 590 29.27 -11.76 10.07
CA MET A 590 30.18 -11.55 8.93
C MET A 590 31.40 -12.49 8.97
N TYR A 591 32.00 -12.67 10.15
CA TYR A 591 33.14 -13.57 10.36
C TYR A 591 32.85 -15.04 10.01
N LYS A 592 31.66 -15.56 10.37
CA LYS A 592 31.34 -16.99 10.23
C LYS A 592 30.71 -17.32 8.88
N ASP A 593 29.83 -16.43 8.43
CA ASP A 593 28.82 -16.74 7.41
C ASP A 593 29.20 -16.24 6.01
N GLN A 594 30.21 -15.38 5.88
CA GLN A 594 30.67 -14.87 4.60
C GLN A 594 31.02 -16.01 3.63
N GLY A 595 30.30 -16.06 2.50
CA GLY A 595 30.47 -17.07 1.45
C GLY A 595 30.02 -18.48 1.82
N LYS A 596 29.35 -18.67 2.96
CA LYS A 596 28.94 -20.00 3.46
C LYS A 596 27.43 -20.18 3.61
N THR A 597 26.66 -19.09 3.61
CA THR A 597 25.21 -19.14 3.78
C THR A 597 24.51 -19.52 2.48
N GLU A 598 23.62 -20.51 2.58
CA GLU A 598 22.75 -20.95 1.49
C GLU A 598 21.30 -20.89 1.97
N LEU A 599 20.46 -20.15 1.25
CA LEU A 599 19.02 -20.06 1.46
C LEU A 599 18.31 -20.98 0.47
N LYS A 600 17.33 -21.76 0.93
CA LYS A 600 16.65 -22.79 0.12
C LYS A 600 15.17 -22.54 0.08
N VAL A 601 14.59 -22.66 -1.11
CA VAL A 601 13.14 -22.70 -1.26
C VAL A 601 12.64 -24.06 -0.80
N ARG A 602 11.65 -24.04 0.08
CA ARG A 602 10.83 -25.20 0.43
C ARG A 602 9.38 -24.88 0.17
N PHE A 603 8.64 -25.93 -0.14
CA PHE A 603 7.20 -25.84 -0.33
C PHE A 603 6.49 -26.52 0.84
N THR A 604 5.41 -25.90 1.30
CA THR A 604 4.48 -26.44 2.28
C THR A 604 3.09 -26.47 1.66
N GLY A 605 2.29 -27.50 1.92
CA GLY A 605 1.00 -27.66 1.27
C GLY A 605 0.51 -29.10 1.25
N ASP A 606 -0.48 -29.36 0.40
CA ASP A 606 -1.08 -30.69 0.28
C ASP A 606 -0.12 -31.73 -0.29
N ALA A 607 -0.23 -32.96 0.21
CA ALA A 607 0.61 -34.06 -0.23
C ALA A 607 0.37 -34.37 -1.73
N GLY A 608 1.44 -34.28 -2.52
CA GLY A 608 1.38 -34.55 -3.97
C GLY A 608 1.05 -33.33 -4.83
N VAL A 609 0.86 -32.15 -4.22
CA VAL A 609 0.77 -30.88 -4.94
C VAL A 609 2.18 -30.29 -5.06
N TYR A 610 2.55 -29.89 -6.28
CA TYR A 610 3.85 -29.33 -6.62
C TYR A 610 3.68 -28.08 -7.49
N PRO A 611 4.69 -27.19 -7.55
CA PRO A 611 4.74 -26.15 -8.57
C PRO A 611 4.65 -26.75 -9.98
N ASP A 612 4.21 -25.94 -10.94
CA ASP A 612 4.21 -26.36 -12.35
C ASP A 612 5.62 -26.72 -12.82
N GLU A 613 5.73 -27.66 -13.77
CA GLU A 613 7.04 -28.18 -14.22
C GLU A 613 7.96 -27.08 -14.79
N ASP A 614 7.36 -26.00 -15.30
CA ASP A 614 8.02 -24.83 -15.87
C ASP A 614 8.01 -23.59 -14.95
N ALA A 615 7.52 -23.72 -13.72
CA ALA A 615 7.48 -22.63 -12.75
C ALA A 615 8.91 -22.12 -12.46
N LYS A 616 9.14 -20.82 -12.66
CA LYS A 616 10.44 -20.21 -12.36
C LYS A 616 10.50 -19.74 -10.93
N ILE A 617 11.69 -19.85 -10.34
CA ILE A 617 12.01 -19.30 -9.04
C ILE A 617 12.95 -18.10 -9.24
N THR A 618 12.46 -16.92 -8.89
CA THR A 618 13.21 -15.67 -9.06
C THR A 618 13.60 -15.13 -7.68
N TRP A 619 14.89 -14.86 -7.52
CA TRP A 619 15.44 -14.19 -6.35
C TRP A 619 15.73 -12.75 -6.70
N LYS A 620 15.21 -11.82 -5.91
CA LYS A 620 15.49 -10.39 -6.02
C LYS A 620 15.87 -9.86 -4.65
N LEU A 621 16.73 -8.85 -4.66
CA LEU A 621 17.17 -8.14 -3.47
C LEU A 621 16.48 -6.79 -3.42
N ALA A 622 16.22 -6.31 -2.22
CA ALA A 622 15.71 -4.96 -2.04
C ALA A 622 16.65 -3.90 -2.58
N GLU A 623 16.07 -2.79 -3.04
CA GLU A 623 16.85 -1.66 -3.53
C GLU A 623 17.83 -1.20 -2.44
N GLY A 624 19.11 -1.10 -2.79
CA GLY A 624 20.19 -0.77 -1.87
C GLY A 624 20.71 -1.96 -1.04
N GLY A 625 20.02 -3.09 -1.06
CA GLY A 625 20.40 -4.32 -0.38
C GLY A 625 21.69 -4.93 -0.92
N GLU A 626 22.05 -4.65 -2.17
CA GLU A 626 23.29 -5.12 -2.80
C GLU A 626 24.56 -4.58 -2.12
N LYS A 627 24.40 -3.51 -1.34
CA LYS A 627 25.47 -2.97 -0.49
C LYS A 627 25.68 -3.80 0.78
N ILE A 628 24.67 -4.56 1.19
CA ILE A 628 24.67 -5.37 2.41
C ILE A 628 25.00 -6.82 2.08
N ILE A 629 24.41 -7.40 1.03
CA ILE A 629 24.69 -8.78 0.62
C ILE A 629 24.80 -8.91 -0.90
N GLN A 630 25.55 -9.93 -1.34
CA GLN A 630 25.52 -10.39 -2.73
C GLN A 630 24.87 -11.77 -2.81
N LEU A 631 23.93 -11.94 -3.74
CA LEU A 631 23.18 -13.18 -3.94
C LEU A 631 23.57 -13.86 -5.25
N GLU A 632 23.86 -15.15 -5.16
CA GLU A 632 24.06 -16.03 -6.32
C GLU A 632 23.01 -17.15 -6.31
N PRO A 633 21.90 -16.98 -7.04
CA PRO A 633 20.94 -18.05 -7.27
C PRO A 633 21.53 -19.23 -8.04
N SER A 634 21.06 -20.42 -7.74
CA SER A 634 21.32 -21.63 -8.54
C SER A 634 20.66 -21.57 -9.92
N ASP A 635 21.11 -22.41 -10.85
CA ASP A 635 20.60 -22.46 -12.23
C ASP A 635 19.07 -22.70 -12.31
N ASP A 636 18.51 -23.47 -11.35
CA ASP A 636 17.07 -23.74 -11.25
C ASP A 636 16.36 -22.85 -10.21
N GLY A 637 17.09 -21.94 -9.57
CA GLY A 637 16.57 -21.04 -8.53
C GLY A 637 16.14 -21.74 -7.22
N SER A 638 16.32 -23.04 -7.05
CA SER A 638 15.88 -23.77 -5.85
C SER A 638 16.58 -23.34 -4.56
N TYR A 639 17.77 -22.74 -4.70
CA TYR A 639 18.51 -22.10 -3.62
C TYR A 639 19.30 -20.89 -4.12
N ALA A 640 19.69 -20.01 -3.21
CA ALA A 640 20.64 -18.93 -3.45
C ALA A 640 21.72 -18.90 -2.38
N ARG A 641 22.96 -18.58 -2.78
CA ARG A 641 24.09 -18.40 -1.86
C ARG A 641 24.30 -16.92 -1.59
N ILE A 642 24.59 -16.60 -0.34
CA ILE A 642 25.07 -15.27 0.03
C ILE A 642 26.60 -15.30 -0.02
N THR A 643 27.17 -14.56 -0.96
CA THR A 643 28.61 -14.62 -1.27
C THR A 643 29.42 -13.51 -0.60
N GLU A 644 28.84 -12.33 -0.46
CA GLU A 644 29.44 -11.19 0.22
C GLU A 644 28.47 -10.63 1.26
N LEU A 645 29.02 -10.03 2.31
CA LEU A 645 28.32 -9.45 3.45
C LEU A 645 28.94 -8.10 3.81
N ASP A 646 28.11 -7.14 4.18
CA ASP A 646 28.45 -5.91 4.88
C ASP A 646 27.46 -5.68 6.01
N GLU A 647 27.80 -4.78 6.93
CA GLU A 647 27.00 -4.49 8.11
C GLU A 647 25.67 -3.80 7.74
N GLY A 648 24.57 -4.31 8.29
CA GLY A 648 23.24 -3.73 8.13
C GLY A 648 22.17 -4.79 7.90
N SER A 649 21.01 -4.35 7.41
CA SER A 649 19.85 -5.21 7.19
C SER A 649 19.28 -4.99 5.79
N THR A 650 18.71 -6.03 5.20
CA THR A 650 18.03 -5.95 3.90
C THR A 650 16.94 -7.03 3.75
N TYR A 651 16.17 -6.99 2.66
CA TYR A 651 15.14 -7.96 2.34
C TYR A 651 15.44 -8.67 1.02
N ILE A 652 15.15 -9.97 1.00
CA ILE A 652 15.18 -10.83 -0.19
C ILE A 652 13.75 -11.22 -0.54
N TYR A 653 13.44 -11.20 -1.83
CA TYR A 653 12.16 -11.62 -2.38
C TYR A 653 12.37 -12.87 -3.20
N VAL A 654 11.60 -13.90 -2.87
CA VAL A 654 11.64 -15.17 -3.58
C VAL A 654 10.27 -15.41 -4.18
N THR A 655 10.17 -15.15 -5.49
CA THR A 655 8.93 -15.33 -6.25
C THR A 655 8.95 -16.68 -6.94
N VAL A 656 7.91 -17.47 -6.74
CA VAL A 656 7.68 -18.72 -7.47
C VAL A 656 6.44 -18.55 -8.33
N ASP A 657 6.60 -18.69 -9.64
CA ASP A 657 5.52 -18.54 -10.61
C ASP A 657 4.31 -19.41 -10.23
N GLY A 658 3.12 -18.79 -10.26
CA GLY A 658 1.86 -19.45 -9.93
C GLY A 658 1.64 -19.78 -8.45
N ILE A 659 2.62 -19.53 -7.56
CA ILE A 659 2.51 -19.80 -6.12
C ILE A 659 2.51 -18.52 -5.28
N GLY A 660 3.43 -17.58 -5.53
CA GLY A 660 3.53 -16.36 -4.75
C GLY A 660 4.95 -15.92 -4.42
N THR A 661 5.05 -14.85 -3.65
CA THR A 661 6.32 -14.25 -3.22
C THR A 661 6.51 -14.39 -1.70
N SER A 662 7.67 -14.90 -1.30
CA SER A 662 8.15 -14.86 0.08
C SER A 662 9.09 -13.67 0.30
N VAL A 663 8.92 -12.96 1.41
CA VAL A 663 9.80 -11.87 1.84
C VAL A 663 10.65 -12.34 3.01
N VAL A 664 11.96 -12.16 2.93
CA VAL A 664 12.93 -12.64 3.94
C VAL A 664 13.83 -11.50 4.36
N ARG A 665 13.78 -11.11 5.63
CA ARG A 665 14.75 -10.20 6.22
C ARG A 665 16.08 -10.91 6.47
N ILE A 666 17.18 -10.23 6.13
CA ILE A 666 18.56 -10.64 6.43
C ILE A 666 19.21 -9.53 7.24
N ASP A 667 19.75 -9.89 8.40
CA ASP A 667 20.49 -8.99 9.29
C ASP A 667 21.95 -9.45 9.34
N CYS A 668 22.89 -8.54 9.11
CA CYS A 668 24.32 -8.81 9.02
C CYS A 668 25.08 -7.99 10.07
N GLU A 669 25.76 -8.67 10.98
CA GLU A 669 26.47 -8.04 12.10
C GLU A 669 27.96 -8.39 12.11
N LYS A 670 28.78 -7.42 12.53
CA LYS A 670 30.20 -7.62 12.83
C LYS A 670 30.38 -8.27 14.20
N LEU A 671 31.58 -8.78 14.48
CA LEU A 671 31.91 -9.38 15.77
C LEU A 671 32.84 -8.49 16.60
N GLY A 672 32.61 -8.38 17.91
CA GLY A 672 33.44 -7.56 18.79
C GLY A 672 34.84 -8.13 19.04
N VAL A 673 35.85 -7.25 19.11
CA VAL A 673 37.19 -7.55 19.61
C VAL A 673 37.24 -7.33 21.13
N THR A 674 37.66 -8.32 21.92
CA THR A 674 37.47 -8.28 23.38
C THR A 674 38.74 -8.28 24.22
N SER A 675 39.83 -8.92 23.78
CA SER A 675 41.03 -9.04 24.61
C SER A 675 42.33 -8.96 23.83
N ILE A 676 43.36 -8.42 24.48
CA ILE A 676 44.76 -8.44 24.06
C ILE A 676 45.57 -9.18 25.13
N GLU A 677 46.41 -10.12 24.73
CA GLU A 677 47.35 -10.82 25.59
C GLU A 677 48.78 -10.57 25.11
N ILE A 678 49.67 -10.11 25.99
CA ILE A 678 51.08 -9.90 25.67
C ILE A 678 51.85 -11.21 25.85
N LYS A 679 52.58 -11.64 24.83
CA LYS A 679 53.33 -12.90 24.88
C LYS A 679 54.43 -12.84 25.95
N GLU A 680 54.59 -13.93 26.72
CA GLU A 680 55.53 -13.99 27.86
C GLU A 680 56.99 -13.71 27.50
N ASP A 681 57.40 -13.95 26.25
CA ASP A 681 58.75 -13.75 25.74
C ASP A 681 58.99 -12.37 25.11
N ALA A 682 57.98 -11.48 25.12
CA ALA A 682 58.11 -10.14 24.57
C ALA A 682 59.11 -9.28 25.37
N ASP A 683 60.14 -8.75 24.69
CA ASP A 683 61.07 -7.81 25.32
C ASP A 683 60.49 -6.41 25.35
N VAL A 684 60.21 -5.92 26.55
CA VAL A 684 59.69 -4.58 26.83
C VAL A 684 60.76 -3.63 27.37
N SER A 685 62.05 -3.98 27.22
CA SER A 685 63.17 -3.13 27.66
C SER A 685 63.33 -1.91 26.75
N TYR A 686 63.61 -0.75 27.34
CA TYR A 686 63.89 0.49 26.61
C TYR A 686 65.08 0.33 25.65
N THR A 687 64.87 0.67 24.39
CA THR A 687 65.90 0.63 23.33
C THR A 687 66.26 2.01 22.78
N GLY A 688 65.43 3.03 23.04
CA GLY A 688 65.50 4.35 22.40
C GLY A 688 64.65 4.48 21.14
N GLU A 689 63.98 3.42 20.71
CA GLU A 689 63.01 3.39 19.62
C GLU A 689 61.62 2.94 20.13
N GLU A 690 60.63 2.87 19.24
CA GLU A 690 59.30 2.33 19.57
C GLU A 690 59.37 0.86 20.01
N ILE A 691 58.74 0.55 21.15
CA ILE A 691 58.57 -0.79 21.69
C ILE A 691 57.18 -1.30 21.28
N ARG A 692 57.15 -2.40 20.52
CA ARG A 692 55.92 -3.05 20.05
C ARG A 692 55.97 -4.54 20.43
N PRO A 693 55.57 -4.92 21.66
CA PRO A 693 55.57 -6.32 22.07
C PRO A 693 54.62 -7.13 21.19
N ALA A 694 54.98 -8.39 20.93
CA ALA A 694 54.10 -9.33 20.24
C ALA A 694 52.90 -9.66 21.13
N VAL A 695 51.70 -9.60 20.55
CA VAL A 695 50.44 -9.86 21.24
C VAL A 695 49.64 -10.96 20.54
N LEU A 696 48.67 -11.51 21.27
CA LEU A 696 47.54 -12.28 20.75
C LEU A 696 46.28 -11.44 20.98
N VAL A 697 45.42 -11.33 19.97
CA VAL A 697 44.13 -10.63 20.09
C VAL A 697 43.02 -11.63 19.84
N ALA A 698 41.95 -11.56 20.63
CA ALA A 698 40.83 -12.48 20.51
C ALA A 698 39.47 -11.78 20.46
N ASN A 699 38.52 -12.44 19.80
CA ASN A 699 37.13 -12.01 19.68
C ASN A 699 36.26 -12.47 20.87
N VAL A 700 34.97 -12.13 20.87
CA VAL A 700 33.99 -12.49 21.92
C VAL A 700 33.88 -14.00 22.22
N TYR A 701 34.34 -14.88 21.31
CA TYR A 701 34.36 -16.33 21.50
C TYR A 701 35.73 -16.86 22.00
N ALA A 702 36.65 -15.97 22.37
CA ALA A 702 38.03 -16.27 22.74
C ALA A 702 38.83 -16.96 21.63
N GLU A 703 38.46 -16.73 20.37
CA GLU A 703 39.22 -17.19 19.21
C GLU A 703 40.24 -16.12 18.80
N GLU A 704 41.48 -16.54 18.53
CA GLU A 704 42.56 -15.67 18.05
C GLU A 704 42.24 -15.13 16.65
N ILE A 705 42.47 -13.83 16.45
CA ILE A 705 42.23 -13.11 15.18
C ILE A 705 43.53 -12.51 14.62
N GLU A 706 43.54 -12.08 13.35
CA GLU A 706 44.75 -11.73 12.60
C GLU A 706 44.97 -10.21 12.44
N GLU A 707 46.16 -9.71 12.82
CA GLU A 707 46.53 -8.29 12.66
C GLU A 707 46.61 -7.87 11.18
N GLY A 708 46.10 -6.69 10.87
CA GLY A 708 46.08 -6.12 9.51
C GLY A 708 44.93 -6.63 8.64
N LYS A 709 44.23 -7.66 9.08
CA LYS A 709 43.03 -8.20 8.43
C LYS A 709 41.77 -8.04 9.30
N ASP A 710 41.85 -8.44 10.57
CA ASP A 710 40.73 -8.48 11.50
C ASP A 710 40.78 -7.33 12.51
N TYR A 711 41.97 -6.80 12.80
CA TYR A 711 42.17 -5.62 13.63
C TYR A 711 43.44 -4.85 13.25
N VAL A 712 43.58 -3.62 13.73
CA VAL A 712 44.84 -2.87 13.73
C VAL A 712 45.32 -2.60 15.15
N LEU A 713 46.64 -2.60 15.36
CA LEU A 713 47.25 -2.20 16.63
C LEU A 713 47.70 -0.75 16.61
N ILE A 714 47.32 -0.04 17.67
CA ILE A 714 47.75 1.32 17.95
C ILE A 714 48.51 1.29 19.27
N TYR A 715 49.75 1.78 19.23
CA TYR A 715 50.61 1.88 20.41
C TYR A 715 50.73 3.34 20.82
N GLU A 716 50.54 3.61 22.11
CA GLU A 716 50.72 4.93 22.70
C GLU A 716 51.75 4.88 23.83
N ASN A 717 52.49 5.99 23.99
CA ASN A 717 53.54 6.13 25.01
C ASN A 717 54.62 5.03 24.94
N ASN A 718 54.88 4.50 23.74
CA ASN A 718 55.65 3.26 23.56
C ASN A 718 57.15 3.47 23.26
N VAL A 719 57.69 4.67 23.46
CA VAL A 719 59.13 4.95 23.24
C VAL A 719 59.89 5.06 24.55
N LYS A 720 59.33 5.79 25.53
CA LYS A 720 59.98 6.06 26.81
C LYS A 720 59.61 5.01 27.85
N CYS A 721 60.55 4.79 28.77
CA CYS A 721 60.33 4.16 30.07
C CYS A 721 59.05 4.73 30.72
N GLY A 722 58.08 3.87 31.03
CA GLY A 722 56.77 4.27 31.51
C GLY A 722 55.69 3.22 31.22
N ILE A 723 54.43 3.57 31.43
CA ILE A 723 53.30 2.71 31.07
C ILE A 723 52.90 3.02 29.63
N ALA A 724 53.11 2.06 28.75
CA ALA A 724 52.65 2.10 27.38
C ALA A 724 51.26 1.44 27.27
N LYS A 725 50.51 1.82 26.24
CA LYS A 725 49.17 1.32 25.95
C LYS A 725 49.14 0.69 24.57
N ILE A 726 48.49 -0.45 24.46
CA ILE A 726 48.14 -1.14 23.22
C ILE A 726 46.63 -1.03 23.07
N ARG A 727 46.15 -0.57 21.92
CA ARG A 727 44.74 -0.62 21.54
C ARG A 727 44.61 -1.48 20.29
N ALA A 728 43.77 -2.51 20.35
CA ALA A 728 43.36 -3.30 19.20
C ALA A 728 41.99 -2.81 18.75
N GLU A 729 41.89 -2.32 17.52
CA GLU A 729 40.65 -1.82 16.92
C GLU A 729 40.22 -2.77 15.81
N GLY A 730 39.01 -3.32 15.93
CA GLY A 730 38.43 -4.23 14.93
C GLY A 730 38.28 -3.54 13.58
N ILE A 731 38.57 -4.28 12.51
CA ILE A 731 38.38 -3.85 11.12
C ILE A 731 37.72 -4.98 10.33
N GLY A 732 37.19 -4.67 9.14
CA GLY A 732 36.56 -5.67 8.28
C GLY A 732 35.33 -6.31 8.96
N ALA A 733 35.39 -7.62 9.22
CA ALA A 733 34.30 -8.37 9.86
C ALA A 733 34.18 -8.14 11.39
N TYR A 734 35.02 -7.28 11.96
CA TYR A 734 35.08 -7.01 13.39
C TYR A 734 34.85 -5.54 13.72
N HIS A 735 34.30 -5.29 14.91
CA HIS A 735 34.11 -3.96 15.48
C HIS A 735 34.66 -3.89 16.92
N ASP A 736 34.39 -2.78 17.60
CA ASP A 736 34.89 -2.43 18.94
C ASP A 736 36.41 -2.25 19.00
N ALA A 737 36.86 -1.77 20.15
CA ALA A 737 38.26 -1.73 20.49
C ALA A 737 38.47 -2.11 21.94
N THR A 738 39.55 -2.83 22.18
CA THR A 738 39.99 -3.21 23.52
C THR A 738 41.39 -2.66 23.77
N GLU A 739 41.72 -2.43 25.03
CA GLU A 739 42.98 -1.82 25.44
C GLU A 739 43.69 -2.71 26.46
N GLU A 740 45.02 -2.76 26.35
CA GLU A 740 45.90 -3.43 27.31
C GLU A 740 47.12 -2.57 27.60
N TYR A 741 47.66 -2.68 28.81
CA TYR A 741 48.70 -1.79 29.32
C TYR A 741 49.95 -2.57 29.69
N PHE A 742 51.14 -2.03 29.36
CA PHE A 742 52.41 -2.70 29.66
C PHE A 742 53.51 -1.74 30.10
N PRO A 743 54.40 -2.16 31.01
CA PRO A 743 55.53 -1.36 31.43
C PRO A 743 56.69 -1.46 30.42
N ILE A 744 57.23 -0.32 29.98
CA ILE A 744 58.54 -0.26 29.31
C ILE A 744 59.61 -0.15 30.38
N VAL A 745 60.34 -1.24 30.58
CA VAL A 745 61.33 -1.33 31.66
C VAL A 745 62.66 -0.67 31.26
N PRO A 746 63.40 -0.08 32.21
CA PRO A 746 64.67 0.57 31.90
C PRO A 746 65.70 -0.38 31.27
N ALA A 747 66.45 0.13 30.29
CA ALA A 747 67.61 -0.57 29.73
C ALA A 747 68.62 -0.91 30.83
N GLN A 748 69.38 -2.00 30.66
CA GLN A 748 70.42 -2.39 31.60
C GLN A 748 71.41 -1.24 31.80
N ALA A 749 71.56 -0.78 33.06
CA ALA A 749 72.43 0.35 33.35
C ALA A 749 73.91 -0.05 33.19
N GLU A 750 74.74 0.90 32.79
CA GLU A 750 76.17 0.71 32.60
C GLU A 750 76.98 1.48 33.65
N ILE A 751 77.86 0.79 34.37
CA ILE A 751 78.82 1.43 35.28
C ILE A 751 80.04 1.91 34.48
N LYS A 752 80.24 3.23 34.43
CA LYS A 752 81.40 3.87 33.79
C LYS A 752 82.66 3.78 34.65
N ASP A 753 82.52 4.03 35.95
CA ASP A 753 83.67 4.06 36.87
C ASP A 753 83.25 3.76 38.32
N VAL A 754 84.18 3.21 39.11
CA VAL A 754 83.99 2.98 40.55
C VAL A 754 85.22 3.47 41.30
N THR A 755 85.04 4.53 42.09
CA THR A 755 86.11 5.13 42.90
C THR A 755 85.86 4.89 44.39
N SER A 756 86.94 4.79 45.17
CA SER A 756 86.86 4.53 46.61
C SER A 756 87.82 5.39 47.44
N SER A 757 87.44 5.60 48.70
CA SER A 757 88.26 6.17 49.76
C SER A 757 88.06 5.39 51.07
N SER A 758 88.64 5.85 52.18
CA SER A 758 88.79 5.07 53.42
C SER A 758 87.48 4.63 54.09
N SER A 759 86.35 5.21 53.68
CA SER A 759 85.03 4.85 54.18
C SER A 759 83.90 5.04 53.17
N LYS A 760 84.22 5.23 51.88
CA LYS A 760 83.24 5.60 50.85
C LYS A 760 83.55 4.95 49.51
N VAL A 761 82.51 4.49 48.82
CA VAL A 761 82.55 4.05 47.42
C VAL A 761 81.58 4.91 46.62
N LYS A 762 82.05 5.46 45.50
CA LYS A 762 81.23 6.20 44.53
C LYS A 762 81.19 5.41 43.23
N VAL A 763 79.97 5.10 42.78
CA VAL A 763 79.71 4.41 41.51
C VAL A 763 79.21 5.46 40.53
N THR A 764 79.89 5.61 39.40
CA THR A 764 79.51 6.52 38.31
C THR A 764 78.96 5.68 37.16
N PHE A 765 77.83 6.07 36.59
CA PHE A 765 77.11 5.32 35.57
C PHE A 765 76.67 6.20 34.41
N THR A 766 76.30 5.58 33.29
CA THR A 766 75.77 6.26 32.10
C THR A 766 74.41 6.88 32.43
N ASP A 767 74.20 8.14 32.03
CA ASP A 767 72.90 8.77 32.21
C ASP A 767 71.89 8.20 31.20
N GLN A 768 70.74 7.79 31.71
CA GLN A 768 69.57 7.25 31.06
C GLN A 768 68.35 8.14 31.38
N SER A 769 68.51 9.33 31.96
CA SER A 769 67.41 10.23 32.32
C SER A 769 66.47 10.56 31.16
N GLU A 770 67.02 10.67 29.95
CA GLU A 770 66.25 10.90 28.71
C GLU A 770 65.30 9.75 28.36
N SER A 771 65.55 8.53 28.88
CA SER A 771 64.67 7.39 28.67
C SER A 771 63.33 7.52 29.38
N GLY A 772 63.20 8.36 30.41
CA GLY A 772 61.97 8.53 31.20
C GLY A 772 61.98 7.85 32.58
N ILE A 773 63.12 7.29 33.02
CA ILE A 773 63.27 6.71 34.36
C ILE A 773 62.97 7.72 35.48
N THR A 774 62.48 7.24 36.62
CA THR A 774 62.33 8.04 37.84
C THR A 774 63.68 8.19 38.57
N GLY A 775 64.53 7.17 38.51
CA GLY A 775 65.87 7.22 39.10
C GLY A 775 66.68 5.94 38.94
N TYR A 776 67.72 5.80 39.76
CA TYR A 776 68.59 4.62 39.81
C TYR A 776 68.62 3.98 41.19
N LYS A 777 68.64 2.65 41.21
CA LYS A 777 68.99 1.85 42.39
C LYS A 777 70.43 1.37 42.23
N ALA A 778 71.34 1.97 42.99
CA ALA A 778 72.68 1.44 43.16
C ALA A 778 72.69 0.51 44.38
N ARG A 779 73.32 -0.66 44.28
CA ARG A 779 73.48 -1.59 45.40
C ARG A 779 74.94 -1.97 45.61
N ILE A 780 75.34 -2.14 46.87
CA ILE A 780 76.68 -2.56 47.29
C ILE A 780 76.61 -3.72 48.30
N ARG A 781 77.56 -4.65 48.25
CA ARG A 781 77.76 -5.70 49.27
C ARG A 781 79.23 -6.03 49.45
N GLU A 782 79.60 -6.59 50.60
CA GLU A 782 80.95 -7.18 50.78
C GLU A 782 81.07 -8.39 49.83
N LYS A 783 82.16 -8.49 49.08
CA LYS A 783 82.35 -9.52 48.06
C LYS A 783 82.22 -10.92 48.69
N GLY A 784 81.32 -11.74 48.16
CA GLY A 784 81.01 -13.08 48.68
C GLY A 784 79.87 -13.15 49.70
N THR A 785 79.28 -12.02 50.11
CA THR A 785 78.07 -11.99 50.94
C THR A 785 76.79 -11.99 50.10
N LYS A 786 75.63 -12.27 50.70
CA LYS A 786 74.33 -12.31 49.99
C LYS A 786 73.59 -10.98 50.04
N ASP A 787 73.71 -10.23 51.13
CA ASP A 787 72.85 -9.08 51.40
C ASP A 787 73.36 -7.81 50.72
N TRP A 788 72.50 -7.22 49.89
CA TRP A 788 72.77 -5.97 49.20
C TRP A 788 72.25 -4.79 50.00
N LYS A 789 73.08 -3.76 50.17
CA LYS A 789 72.65 -2.44 50.63
C LYS A 789 72.37 -1.56 49.41
N THR A 790 71.14 -1.08 49.29
CA THR A 790 70.69 -0.26 48.15
C THR A 790 70.56 1.21 48.54
N VAL A 791 70.91 2.10 47.62
CA VAL A 791 70.60 3.53 47.66
C VAL A 791 69.88 3.92 46.37
N LYS A 792 68.85 4.76 46.49
CA LYS A 792 68.16 5.38 45.35
C LYS A 792 68.75 6.77 45.08
N VAL A 793 68.87 7.13 43.81
CA VAL A 793 69.19 8.49 43.38
C VAL A 793 68.24 8.89 42.25
N GLU A 794 67.85 10.15 42.21
CA GLU A 794 66.92 10.70 41.20
C GLU A 794 67.49 10.62 39.78
N ALA A 795 66.61 10.62 38.78
CA ALA A 795 66.98 10.75 37.37
C ALA A 795 67.85 12.01 37.13
N GLY A 796 68.77 11.90 36.17
CA GLY A 796 69.74 12.97 35.83
C GLY A 796 70.97 13.02 36.75
N LYS A 797 71.00 12.23 37.83
CA LYS A 797 72.26 11.97 38.56
C LYS A 797 73.07 10.93 37.80
N THR A 798 74.39 11.11 37.76
CA THR A 798 75.33 10.18 37.09
C THR A 798 76.18 9.39 38.08
N SER A 799 75.88 9.48 39.38
CA SER A 799 76.61 8.73 40.39
C SER A 799 75.81 8.50 41.67
N ALA A 800 76.10 7.40 42.36
CA ALA A 800 75.59 7.07 43.68
C ALA A 800 76.74 6.81 44.66
N GLU A 801 76.52 7.14 45.92
CA GLU A 801 77.57 7.09 46.95
C GLU A 801 77.15 6.22 48.13
N PHE A 802 78.05 5.33 48.54
CA PHE A 802 77.93 4.52 49.74
C PHE A 802 78.96 4.98 50.76
N THR A 803 78.51 5.35 51.94
CA THR A 803 79.37 5.84 53.04
C THR A 803 79.34 4.87 54.23
N LYS A 804 80.29 5.05 55.16
CA LYS A 804 80.49 4.19 56.35
C LYS A 804 80.92 2.76 56.02
N LEU A 805 81.72 2.60 54.96
CA LEU A 805 82.30 1.33 54.55
C LEU A 805 83.62 1.04 55.31
N LYS A 806 84.02 -0.23 55.38
CA LYS A 806 85.24 -0.66 56.09
C LYS A 806 86.45 -0.57 55.17
N LYS A 807 87.49 0.13 55.61
CA LYS A 807 88.79 0.19 54.93
C LYS A 807 89.39 -1.21 54.74
N GLY A 808 89.93 -1.49 53.55
CA GLY A 808 90.56 -2.77 53.17
C GLY A 808 89.59 -3.89 52.77
N VAL A 809 88.27 -3.64 52.76
CA VAL A 809 87.26 -4.62 52.32
C VAL A 809 86.95 -4.42 50.84
N THR A 810 86.86 -5.53 50.09
CA THR A 810 86.40 -5.53 48.69
C THR A 810 84.89 -5.60 48.62
N TYR A 811 84.29 -4.67 47.89
CA TYR A 811 82.86 -4.58 47.67
C TYR A 811 82.50 -4.90 46.22
N GLU A 812 81.34 -5.53 46.02
CA GLU A 812 80.66 -5.64 44.72
C GLU A 812 79.60 -4.57 44.61
N VAL A 813 79.51 -3.90 43.46
CA VAL A 813 78.52 -2.87 43.16
C VAL A 813 77.77 -3.17 41.86
N GLN A 814 76.48 -2.83 41.85
CA GLN A 814 75.62 -2.87 40.68
C GLN A 814 74.68 -1.67 40.67
N VAL A 815 74.22 -1.27 39.48
CA VAL A 815 73.25 -0.18 39.30
C VAL A 815 72.15 -0.65 38.34
N CYS A 816 70.90 -0.25 38.56
CA CYS A 816 69.82 -0.33 37.56
C CYS A 816 69.02 0.96 37.57
N GLY A 817 68.39 1.31 36.43
CA GLY A 817 67.32 2.30 36.40
C GLY A 817 66.02 1.73 36.96
N TYR A 818 65.18 2.58 37.53
CA TYR A 818 63.84 2.21 38.00
C TYR A 818 62.81 3.28 37.63
N ILE A 819 61.55 2.86 37.60
CA ILE A 819 60.38 3.73 37.42
C ILE A 819 59.44 3.50 38.59
N ASP A 820 58.99 4.58 39.22
CA ASP A 820 57.85 4.57 40.13
C ASP A 820 56.57 4.85 39.32
N THR A 821 55.54 4.03 39.51
CA THR A 821 54.22 4.19 38.88
C THR A 821 53.19 4.71 39.89
N SER A 822 51.96 4.99 39.43
CA SER A 822 50.86 5.44 40.29
C SER A 822 50.17 4.25 40.98
N GLU A 823 49.50 4.49 42.10
CA GLU A 823 48.66 3.47 42.75
C GLU A 823 47.51 3.00 41.85
N ALA A 824 47.07 3.87 40.93
CA ALA A 824 46.07 3.52 39.93
C ALA A 824 46.60 2.46 38.94
N ALA A 825 47.89 2.47 38.60
CA ALA A 825 48.46 1.48 37.69
C ALA A 825 48.46 0.06 38.28
N GLU A 826 48.75 -0.06 39.57
CA GLU A 826 48.68 -1.35 40.28
C GLU A 826 47.23 -1.84 40.42
N MET A 827 46.31 -0.93 40.72
CA MET A 827 44.90 -1.27 40.95
C MET A 827 44.13 -1.63 39.67
N TYR A 828 44.33 -0.88 38.58
CA TYR A 828 43.51 -1.02 37.36
C TYR A 828 44.19 -1.80 36.24
N TRP A 829 45.52 -1.86 36.21
CA TRP A 829 46.28 -2.49 35.12
C TRP A 829 47.21 -3.61 35.60
N ASN A 830 47.19 -3.94 36.90
CA ASN A 830 48.04 -4.97 37.51
C ASN A 830 49.56 -4.75 37.25
N ILE A 831 49.99 -3.48 37.15
CA ILE A 831 51.39 -3.10 36.97
C ILE A 831 52.01 -2.74 38.33
N GLU A 832 53.16 -3.31 38.68
CA GLU A 832 53.85 -3.04 39.95
C GLU A 832 54.06 -1.53 40.19
N LYS A 833 53.93 -1.09 41.47
CA LYS A 833 54.20 0.32 41.89
C LYS A 833 55.60 0.81 41.54
N GLU A 834 56.54 -0.13 41.35
CA GLU A 834 57.89 0.17 40.94
C GLU A 834 58.47 -1.03 40.20
N TYR A 835 58.88 -0.82 38.95
CA TYR A 835 59.66 -1.81 38.20
C TYR A 835 61.06 -1.29 37.90
N SER A 836 62.01 -2.22 37.73
CA SER A 836 63.43 -1.91 37.56
C SER A 836 64.01 -2.66 36.39
N GLY A 837 64.92 -2.01 35.68
CA GLY A 837 65.69 -2.65 34.64
C GLY A 837 66.65 -3.70 35.21
N LYS A 838 67.30 -4.44 34.31
CA LYS A 838 68.36 -5.37 34.72
C LYS A 838 69.49 -4.58 35.41
N TYR A 839 69.99 -5.14 36.51
CA TYR A 839 71.21 -4.63 37.13
C TYR A 839 72.39 -4.77 36.17
N SER A 840 73.26 -3.76 36.18
CA SER A 840 74.55 -3.77 35.50
C SER A 840 75.36 -5.03 35.82
N GLU A 841 76.34 -5.35 34.99
CA GLU A 841 77.40 -6.27 35.38
C GLU A 841 78.03 -5.82 36.72
N SER A 842 78.40 -6.79 37.55
CA SER A 842 79.01 -6.50 38.85
C SER A 842 80.42 -5.95 38.69
N ARG A 843 80.70 -4.81 39.30
CA ARG A 843 82.06 -4.27 39.42
C ARG A 843 82.55 -4.46 40.85
N THR A 844 83.83 -4.79 41.03
CA THR A 844 84.45 -4.91 42.35
C THR A 844 85.39 -3.74 42.63
N VAL A 845 85.38 -3.24 43.85
CA VAL A 845 86.28 -2.18 44.31
C VAL A 845 86.72 -2.43 45.76
N GLU A 846 88.00 -2.23 46.05
CA GLU A 846 88.50 -2.24 47.44
C GLU A 846 88.36 -0.84 48.06
N CYS A 847 87.85 -0.75 49.29
CA CYS A 847 87.70 0.51 50.02
C CYS A 847 89.08 0.97 50.55
N ARG A 848 89.71 1.93 49.87
CA ARG A 848 91.14 2.29 50.07
C ARG A 848 91.44 3.16 51.27
#